data_AF-A0A3D1B3X3-F1
#
_entry.id   AF-A0A3D1B3X3-F1
#
_cell.length_a   1.000
_cell.length_b   1.000
_cell.length_c   1.000
_cell.angle_alpha   90.00
_cell.angle_beta   90.00
_cell.angle_gamma   90.00
#
_symmetry.space_group_name_H-M   'P 1'
#
loop_
_entity.id
_entity.type
_entity.pdbx_description
1 polymer ?
#
loop_
_entity_poly.entity_id
_entity_poly.type
_entity_poly.pdbx_seq_one_letter_code
_entity_poly.pdbx_strand_id
1 'polypeptide(L)'
;MRFIKSEQGRSVIVTDNHPFIIQKNGKQEEVDAKDVKNNDDLIFSAHIPKLLKNETLFFKKYIYLAEELLSKRHNEFFLEGFAWQDFVNNWGGSLRAKGTLSVSNGANSLDNYFELTEDVGYLVGIFIAEGNYHSWKLQITNSDEEIIKKIQRIGASIGVRSYVSEKESSKAVTFNCSTLKMIFEKVFQIKDLSKNKNLPPDILTYDVNFIKGIIAGIIDGDGSVRLHKSKHDDSLAQVLIRVSSRTLLEQLSILLQFFGIIARDRISSEDIGKVNIFKGKAIVQNYPIYGISFSKKEGVDLPSFKYKKAVATSKHWMAEEYGWNKVLNNKFTAIADEEIFDITTSSGTFLCNGLLVHNCAGWDLYDFLVKGFGGVSGKIECRPPKHFRTALGQLVNVLFTLQGETAGANAVSNFDTLLAPFIRYDNLNYKQVKQAMQEFLYNCMVPTRVGFQTPFLNVSLDINPPSFLAKQPVIIGGEPQNETYGDFQPEIDMFIKAFYEGLMEGDASGRPFTFPIPTVSITKDFDWDNPNLAAMWEATAKYGINYFSNFIHSDMSPEDVRSMCCRLRLSNKELYKRGGGLFGSSPKTGSIGVVTIDLPRIGFNSKTKTDFFARLGHLMNLAKESLEIKRKALDDFMDKGLYPYSRHYLQDVKKLRNSYFGNHFSTIGIMGMNEALLNFLNEDITTETGRKFAIEILDFMREKMIKFQEETGNLYNLEATPGEGTSYRQAKTDKEKYPDIITAGTSEVPYYTNSSQLPVGFTDDIFQALDLQNDLQIKYTGGTVLHLFLGEKISDPNMAKNLVKKIFEKYSLPYITLTPTFSICPTHGYLAGEHFECPQCTVKQPCEVYSRVVGYIRPVQQWHKGKQQEYKERKEFVPSEQVNGVLEKVPAGAEAMADKEVKAIAA
;
A
#
# COMPACT_ATOMS: atom_id res chain seq x y z
N MET A 1 16.31 -14.37 1.27
CA MET A 1 17.45 -13.41 1.29
C MET A 1 18.70 -14.17 1.71
N ARG A 2 19.88 -13.62 1.38
CA ARG A 2 21.18 -14.19 1.69
C ARG A 2 21.91 -13.31 2.69
N PHE A 3 22.36 -13.90 3.80
CA PHE A 3 23.33 -13.29 4.70
C PHE A 3 24.73 -13.71 4.24
N ILE A 4 25.49 -12.75 3.73
CA ILE A 4 26.84 -12.95 3.20
C ILE A 4 27.84 -12.24 4.11
N LYS A 5 28.90 -12.94 4.52
CA LYS A 5 29.94 -12.42 5.41
C LYS A 5 31.32 -12.58 4.78
N SER A 6 32.13 -11.54 4.82
CA SER A 6 33.53 -11.56 4.39
C SER A 6 34.50 -11.85 5.55
N GLU A 7 35.72 -12.24 5.23
CA GLU A 7 36.80 -12.44 6.21
C GLU A 7 37.22 -11.14 6.93
N GLN A 8 36.95 -10.00 6.29
CA GLN A 8 37.08 -8.67 6.88
C GLN A 8 36.08 -8.42 8.02
N GLY A 9 35.07 -9.29 8.18
CA GLY A 9 34.03 -9.15 9.19
C GLY A 9 32.83 -8.31 8.76
N ARG A 10 32.80 -7.82 7.51
CA ARG A 10 31.60 -7.21 6.91
C ARG A 10 30.54 -8.28 6.69
N SER A 11 29.30 -7.94 6.99
CA SER A 11 28.16 -8.77 6.66
C SER A 11 27.08 -7.93 6.02
N VAL A 12 26.40 -8.49 5.03
CA VAL A 12 25.29 -7.86 4.32
C VAL A 12 24.17 -8.86 4.19
N ILE A 13 22.93 -8.37 4.21
CA ILE A 13 21.77 -9.17 3.82
C ILE A 13 21.24 -8.62 2.52
N VAL A 14 21.07 -9.51 1.56
CA VAL A 14 20.74 -9.16 0.18
C VAL A 14 19.68 -10.10 -0.36
N THR A 15 18.96 -9.69 -1.41
CA THR A 15 18.07 -10.61 -2.13
C THR A 15 18.90 -11.68 -2.86
N ASP A 16 18.28 -12.80 -3.20
CA ASP A 16 18.96 -13.91 -3.87
C ASP A 16 19.56 -13.50 -5.23
N ASN A 17 18.95 -12.52 -5.90
CA ASN A 17 19.39 -11.99 -7.21
C ASN A 17 20.10 -10.63 -7.07
N HIS A 18 20.61 -10.30 -5.89
CA HIS A 18 21.40 -9.07 -5.73
C HIS A 18 22.76 -9.25 -6.42
N PRO A 19 23.16 -8.34 -7.33
CA PRO A 19 24.41 -8.51 -8.06
C PRO A 19 25.62 -8.28 -7.15
N PHE A 20 26.56 -9.21 -7.20
CA PHE A 20 27.89 -9.11 -6.58
C PHE A 20 28.96 -9.11 -7.65
N ILE A 21 29.92 -8.18 -7.55
CA ILE A 21 31.18 -8.31 -8.27
C ILE A 21 32.09 -9.19 -7.41
N ILE A 22 32.42 -10.37 -7.92
CA ILE A 22 33.39 -11.29 -7.30
C ILE A 22 34.69 -11.33 -8.08
N GLN A 23 35.78 -11.69 -7.40
CA GLN A 23 37.03 -12.07 -8.06
C GLN A 23 37.28 -13.56 -7.86
N LYS A 24 37.52 -14.25 -8.97
CA LYS A 24 37.81 -15.68 -9.03
C LYS A 24 38.94 -15.94 -10.02
N ASN A 25 39.99 -16.64 -9.57
CA ASN A 25 41.19 -16.89 -10.38
C ASN A 25 41.77 -15.62 -11.05
N GLY A 26 41.72 -14.48 -10.34
CA GLY A 26 42.22 -13.19 -10.83
C GLY A 26 41.29 -12.45 -11.79
N LYS A 27 40.19 -13.06 -12.26
CA LYS A 27 39.17 -12.40 -13.10
C LYS A 27 38.02 -11.88 -12.26
N GLN A 28 37.48 -10.73 -12.66
CA GLN A 28 36.28 -10.15 -12.05
C GLN A 28 35.05 -10.58 -12.85
N GLU A 29 34.02 -11.03 -12.17
CA GLU A 29 32.73 -11.40 -12.76
C GLU A 29 31.58 -10.94 -11.88
N GLU A 30 30.45 -10.60 -12.49
CA GLU A 30 29.22 -10.28 -11.78
C GLU A 30 28.39 -11.55 -11.64
N VAL A 31 27.96 -11.85 -10.41
CA VAL A 31 27.13 -13.02 -10.09
C VAL A 31 26.00 -12.63 -9.14
N ASP A 32 24.89 -13.38 -9.18
CA ASP A 32 23.82 -13.22 -8.20
C ASP A 32 24.31 -13.64 -6.81
N ALA A 33 23.79 -13.00 -5.76
CA ALA A 33 24.12 -13.31 -4.37
C ALA A 33 23.92 -14.79 -4.01
N LYS A 34 22.94 -15.47 -4.61
CA LYS A 34 22.71 -16.91 -4.41
C LYS A 34 23.85 -17.79 -4.95
N ASP A 35 24.61 -17.30 -5.93
CA ASP A 35 25.65 -18.03 -6.65
C ASP A 35 27.06 -17.76 -6.11
N VAL A 36 27.21 -16.77 -5.22
CA VAL A 36 28.46 -16.48 -4.51
C VAL A 36 28.88 -17.68 -3.65
N LYS A 37 30.06 -18.23 -3.91
CA LYS A 37 30.58 -19.44 -3.26
C LYS A 37 31.43 -19.12 -2.04
N ASN A 38 31.12 -19.82 -0.94
CA ASN A 38 31.92 -19.77 0.28
C ASN A 38 33.36 -20.20 -0.02
N ASN A 39 34.32 -19.46 0.51
CA ASN A 39 35.76 -19.70 0.42
C ASN A 39 36.41 -19.64 -0.97
N ASP A 40 35.66 -19.77 -2.05
CA ASP A 40 36.19 -19.78 -3.41
C ASP A 40 36.19 -18.38 -4.03
N ASP A 41 35.14 -17.60 -3.77
CA ASP A 41 34.96 -16.28 -4.35
C ASP A 41 35.44 -15.19 -3.37
N LEU A 42 36.04 -14.13 -3.94
CA LEU A 42 36.45 -12.93 -3.20
C LEU A 42 35.45 -11.80 -3.49
N ILE A 43 35.01 -11.10 -2.46
CA ILE A 43 34.15 -9.91 -2.56
C ILE A 43 34.90 -8.63 -2.22
N PHE A 44 34.63 -7.57 -2.96
CA PHE A 44 35.36 -6.31 -2.82
C PHE A 44 34.86 -5.49 -1.63
N SER A 45 35.77 -5.11 -0.74
CA SER A 45 35.49 -4.23 0.41
C SER A 45 36.15 -2.87 0.21
N ALA A 46 35.31 -1.86 -0.03
CA ALA A 46 35.78 -0.53 -0.35
C ALA A 46 36.37 0.23 0.85
N HIS A 47 37.41 1.02 0.58
CA HIS A 47 38.05 1.90 1.57
C HIS A 47 37.24 3.20 1.74
N ILE A 48 36.26 3.19 2.65
CA ILE A 48 35.31 4.31 2.85
C ILE A 48 36.01 5.66 3.01
N PRO A 49 37.04 5.83 3.89
CA PRO A 49 37.71 7.14 4.01
C PRO A 49 38.37 7.62 2.72
N LYS A 50 38.86 6.71 1.87
CA LYS A 50 39.49 7.05 0.59
C LYS A 50 38.45 7.42 -0.45
N LEU A 51 37.29 6.75 -0.44
CA LEU A 51 36.15 7.08 -1.31
C LEU A 51 35.59 8.45 -0.98
N LEU A 52 35.45 8.76 0.31
CA LEU A 52 34.88 10.01 0.79
C LEU A 52 35.94 11.10 1.06
N LYS A 53 37.17 10.93 0.55
CA LYS A 53 38.28 11.87 0.80
C LYS A 53 38.00 13.30 0.33
N ASN A 54 37.10 13.45 -0.63
CA ASN A 54 36.70 14.74 -1.22
C ASN A 54 35.41 15.28 -0.59
N GLU A 55 34.74 14.49 0.26
CA GLU A 55 33.51 14.92 0.92
C GLU A 55 33.83 15.79 2.14
N THR A 56 32.99 16.80 2.37
CA THR A 56 33.12 17.64 3.56
C THR A 56 32.41 16.94 4.72
N LEU A 57 33.18 16.19 5.50
CA LEU A 57 32.70 15.47 6.68
C LEU A 57 33.21 16.12 7.97
N PHE A 58 32.50 15.86 9.06
CA PHE A 58 32.88 16.24 10.41
C PHE A 58 33.17 17.73 10.63
N PHE A 59 32.37 18.59 9.99
CA PHE A 59 32.64 20.03 9.89
C PHE A 59 31.87 20.91 10.90
N LYS A 60 30.79 20.40 11.52
CA LYS A 60 30.01 21.14 12.52
C LYS A 60 30.71 21.07 13.89
N LYS A 61 31.45 22.14 14.24
CA LYS A 61 32.01 22.34 15.59
C LYS A 61 30.96 22.76 16.62
N TYR A 62 29.91 23.43 16.16
CA TYR A 62 28.81 23.91 16.97
C TYR A 62 27.50 23.76 16.20
N ILE A 63 26.41 23.69 16.94
CA ILE A 63 25.04 23.70 16.41
C ILE A 63 24.21 24.75 17.13
N TYR A 64 23.20 25.26 16.45
CA TYR A 64 22.18 26.09 17.07
C TYR A 64 20.99 25.21 17.43
N LEU A 65 20.78 24.97 18.72
CA LEU A 65 19.76 24.02 19.21
C LEU A 65 18.35 24.39 18.73
N ALA A 66 18.00 25.67 18.72
CA ALA A 66 16.71 26.16 18.21
C ALA A 66 16.50 25.83 16.72
N GLU A 67 17.54 26.02 15.91
CA GLU A 67 17.52 25.70 14.47
C GLU A 67 17.40 24.18 14.26
N GLU A 68 18.14 23.39 15.03
CA GLU A 68 18.11 21.93 14.98
C GLU A 68 16.76 21.35 15.47
N LEU A 69 16.10 21.99 16.45
CA LEU A 69 14.77 21.58 16.92
C LEU A 69 13.72 21.85 15.85
N LEU A 70 13.75 23.02 15.21
CA LEU A 70 12.79 23.36 14.16
C LEU A 70 12.99 22.54 12.88
N SER A 71 14.23 22.28 12.47
CA SER A 71 14.51 21.39 11.34
C SER A 71 13.96 19.98 11.59
N LYS A 72 13.89 19.57 12.87
CA LYS A 72 13.32 18.31 13.36
C LYS A 72 11.85 18.44 13.81
N ARG A 73 11.17 19.52 13.42
CA ARG A 73 9.74 19.80 13.65
C ARG A 73 9.31 19.84 15.11
N HIS A 74 10.22 20.21 16.00
CA HIS A 74 9.90 20.45 17.40
C HIS A 74 9.76 21.96 17.64
N ASN A 75 8.53 22.40 17.89
CA ASN A 75 8.18 23.83 17.93
C ASN A 75 7.90 24.35 19.34
N GLU A 76 8.06 23.52 20.38
CA GLU A 76 7.74 23.84 21.77
C GLU A 76 9.04 24.06 22.56
N PHE A 77 9.62 25.24 22.43
CA PHE A 77 10.78 25.66 23.21
C PHE A 77 10.83 27.17 23.34
N PHE A 78 11.60 27.63 24.31
CA PHE A 78 11.81 29.01 24.63
C PHE A 78 13.26 29.40 24.30
N LEU A 79 13.43 30.56 23.69
CA LEU A 79 14.72 31.16 23.35
C LEU A 79 14.79 32.52 24.05
N GLU A 80 15.83 32.75 24.85
CA GLU A 80 15.97 33.95 25.69
C GLU A 80 14.77 34.18 26.63
N GLY A 81 14.11 33.12 27.08
CA GLY A 81 12.94 33.21 27.97
C GLY A 81 11.62 33.58 27.29
N PHE A 82 11.59 33.66 25.96
CA PHE A 82 10.39 33.88 25.17
C PHE A 82 10.06 32.64 24.35
N ALA A 83 8.78 32.38 24.06
CA ALA A 83 8.42 31.39 23.05
C ALA A 83 9.13 31.76 21.74
N TRP A 84 9.76 30.79 21.07
CA TRP A 84 10.67 31.11 19.95
C TRP A 84 9.95 31.87 18.83
N GLN A 85 8.65 31.61 18.60
CA GLN A 85 7.84 32.33 17.63
C GLN A 85 7.77 33.83 17.97
N ASP A 86 7.56 34.17 19.24
CA ASP A 86 7.52 35.55 19.68
C ASP A 86 8.90 36.19 19.53
N PHE A 87 9.96 35.51 20.00
CA PHE A 87 11.33 36.00 19.90
C PHE A 87 11.73 36.34 18.45
N VAL A 88 11.39 35.46 17.49
CA VAL A 88 11.73 35.67 16.08
C VAL A 88 10.79 36.68 15.41
N ASN A 89 9.47 36.53 15.56
CA ASN A 89 8.50 37.31 14.78
C ASN A 89 8.26 38.71 15.33
N ASN A 90 8.28 38.88 16.65
CA ASN A 90 7.89 40.14 17.30
C ASN A 90 9.10 40.96 17.77
N TRP A 91 10.25 40.31 18.00
CA TRP A 91 11.45 40.97 18.54
C TRP A 91 12.64 40.96 17.55
N GLY A 92 12.43 40.46 16.32
CA GLY A 92 13.47 40.40 15.28
C GLY A 92 14.64 39.46 15.61
N GLY A 93 14.44 38.54 16.56
CA GLY A 93 15.45 37.60 17.01
C GLY A 93 15.79 36.54 15.95
N SER A 94 17.00 35.98 16.03
CA SER A 94 17.44 34.90 15.15
C SER A 94 17.43 33.57 15.90
N LEU A 95 17.02 32.49 15.23
CA LEU A 95 17.20 31.11 15.72
C LEU A 95 18.67 30.78 16.00
N ARG A 96 19.59 31.55 15.39
CA ARG A 96 21.04 31.47 15.61
C ARG A 96 21.56 32.46 16.66
N ALA A 97 20.70 32.96 17.54
CA ALA A 97 21.11 33.81 18.66
C ALA A 97 22.03 33.03 19.62
N LYS A 98 23.09 33.67 20.12
CA LYS A 98 23.99 33.12 21.17
C LYS A 98 23.38 33.23 22.57
N GLY A 99 22.09 32.91 22.67
CA GLY A 99 21.30 32.99 23.88
C GLY A 99 21.11 31.62 24.54
N THR A 100 20.19 31.56 25.48
CA THR A 100 19.78 30.37 26.23
C THR A 100 18.49 29.77 25.66
N LEU A 101 18.42 28.46 25.66
CA LEU A 101 17.28 27.67 25.19
C LEU A 101 16.73 26.81 26.33
N SER A 102 15.42 26.74 26.49
CA SER A 102 14.77 25.89 27.49
C SER A 102 13.45 25.30 26.99
N VAL A 103 12.97 24.24 27.64
CA VAL A 103 11.64 23.66 27.33
C VAL A 103 10.47 24.50 27.89
N SER A 104 10.74 25.36 28.87
CA SER A 104 9.74 26.24 29.50
C SER A 104 10.42 27.36 30.28
N ASN A 105 9.66 28.39 30.64
CA ASN A 105 10.15 29.53 31.43
C ASN A 105 10.70 29.16 32.83
N GLY A 106 10.30 28.01 33.38
CA GLY A 106 10.78 27.52 34.67
C GLY A 106 11.81 26.40 34.57
N ALA A 107 12.18 25.97 33.36
CA ALA A 107 13.12 24.88 33.15
C ALA A 107 14.58 25.35 33.10
N ASN A 108 15.50 24.46 33.45
CA ASN A 108 16.92 24.69 33.25
C ASN A 108 17.21 24.96 31.78
N SER A 109 17.96 26.00 31.48
CA SER A 109 18.34 26.35 30.11
C SER A 109 19.71 25.77 29.74
N LEU A 110 19.97 25.69 28.44
CA LEU A 110 21.27 25.38 27.85
C LEU A 110 21.62 26.44 26.81
N ASP A 111 22.90 26.62 26.54
CA ASP A 111 23.33 27.55 25.50
C ASP A 111 22.82 27.09 24.14
N ASN A 112 22.09 27.97 23.45
CA ASN A 112 21.57 27.71 22.11
C ASN A 112 22.72 27.50 21.13
N TYR A 113 23.82 28.25 21.29
CA TYR A 113 25.09 27.99 20.61
C TYR A 113 25.82 26.85 21.32
N PHE A 114 25.53 25.62 20.89
CA PHE A 114 25.95 24.42 21.58
C PHE A 114 27.18 23.79 20.90
N GLU A 115 28.31 23.77 21.62
CA GLU A 115 29.56 23.23 21.11
C GLU A 115 29.59 21.71 21.15
N LEU A 116 29.93 21.09 20.02
CA LEU A 116 30.06 19.64 19.89
C LEU A 116 31.48 19.22 20.29
N THR A 117 31.75 19.20 21.60
CA THR A 117 33.05 18.82 22.15
C THR A 117 33.20 17.31 22.37
N GLU A 118 34.44 16.85 22.58
CA GLU A 118 34.71 15.45 22.95
C GLU A 118 33.96 15.00 24.21
N ASP A 119 33.88 15.86 25.22
CA ASP A 119 33.20 15.57 26.50
C ASP A 119 31.68 15.45 26.29
N VAL A 120 31.05 16.33 25.50
CA VAL A 120 29.62 16.20 25.16
C VAL A 120 29.36 14.93 24.36
N GLY A 121 30.25 14.61 23.41
CA GLY A 121 30.20 13.36 22.66
C GLY A 121 30.24 12.15 23.58
N TYR A 122 31.14 12.16 24.58
CA TYR A 122 31.25 11.10 25.58
C TYR A 122 29.94 10.94 26.37
N LEU A 123 29.30 12.03 26.78
CA LEU A 123 28.01 11.99 27.47
C LEU A 123 26.89 11.39 26.60
N VAL A 124 26.87 11.71 25.30
CA VAL A 124 25.94 11.09 24.34
C VAL A 124 26.23 9.59 24.20
N GLY A 125 27.50 9.21 24.03
CA GLY A 125 27.91 7.82 23.87
C GLY A 125 27.58 6.94 25.08
N ILE A 126 27.88 7.42 26.29
CA ILE A 126 27.59 6.67 27.51
C ILE A 126 26.09 6.60 27.80
N PHE A 127 25.31 7.60 27.38
CA PHE A 127 23.85 7.54 27.43
C PHE A 127 23.27 6.54 26.42
N ILE A 128 23.88 6.39 25.25
CA ILE A 128 23.48 5.37 24.27
C ILE A 128 23.66 3.98 24.88
N ALA A 129 24.78 3.74 25.57
CA ALA A 129 25.09 2.47 26.22
C ALA A 129 24.23 2.19 27.46
N GLU A 130 24.25 3.09 28.45
CA GLU A 130 23.71 2.83 29.79
C GLU A 130 22.65 3.86 30.24
N GLY A 131 22.20 4.70 29.31
CA GLY A 131 21.25 5.77 29.58
C GLY A 131 19.79 5.38 29.39
N ASN A 132 18.95 5.87 30.29
CA ASN A 132 17.50 5.77 30.21
C ASN A 132 16.85 7.15 30.41
N TYR A 133 15.75 7.39 29.69
CA TYR A 133 14.89 8.55 29.90
C TYR A 133 13.99 8.30 31.11
N HIS A 134 13.90 9.25 32.04
CA HIS A 134 13.00 9.13 33.20
C HIS A 134 12.19 10.41 33.41
N SER A 135 10.91 10.40 33.02
CA SER A 135 10.02 11.55 33.10
C SER A 135 10.65 12.79 32.42
N TRP A 136 11.14 13.78 33.18
CA TRP A 136 11.83 14.99 32.69
C TRP A 136 13.36 14.97 32.87
N LYS A 137 13.96 13.81 33.15
CA LYS A 137 15.39 13.65 33.49
C LYS A 137 16.09 12.65 32.58
N LEU A 138 17.41 12.76 32.50
CA LEU A 138 18.29 11.70 31.97
C LEU A 138 18.96 10.98 33.13
N GLN A 139 19.01 9.65 33.07
CA GLN A 139 19.69 8.82 34.05
C GLN A 139 20.67 7.87 33.36
N ILE A 140 21.90 7.81 33.85
CA ILE A 140 22.93 6.88 33.39
C ILE A 140 23.39 6.05 34.59
N THR A 141 23.43 4.72 34.44
CA THR A 141 23.78 3.82 35.54
C THR A 141 25.07 3.06 35.21
N ASN A 142 26.12 3.25 36.00
CA ASN A 142 27.40 2.56 35.83
C ASN A 142 27.94 2.09 37.19
N SER A 143 28.77 1.04 37.21
CA SER A 143 29.43 0.53 38.42
C SER A 143 30.85 1.08 38.64
N ASP A 144 31.49 1.63 37.60
CA ASP A 144 32.84 2.19 37.65
C ASP A 144 32.83 3.64 38.13
N GLU A 145 33.47 3.89 39.27
CA GLU A 145 33.47 5.19 39.93
C GLU A 145 34.18 6.29 39.14
N GLU A 146 35.19 5.95 38.32
CA GLU A 146 35.89 6.93 37.48
C GLU A 146 35.01 7.38 36.31
N ILE A 147 34.21 6.46 35.74
CA ILE A 147 33.20 6.79 34.72
C ILE A 147 32.14 7.70 35.33
N ILE A 148 31.64 7.39 36.53
CA ILE A 148 30.63 8.20 37.24
C ILE A 148 31.13 9.63 37.48
N LYS A 149 32.35 9.80 38.01
CA LYS A 149 32.97 11.13 38.22
C LYS A 149 33.13 11.89 36.91
N LYS A 150 33.54 11.21 35.83
CA LYS A 150 33.66 11.82 34.49
C LYS A 150 32.32 12.31 33.97
N ILE A 151 31.26 11.51 34.07
CA ILE A 151 29.89 11.91 33.68
C ILE A 151 29.45 13.16 34.45
N GLN A 152 29.67 13.21 35.77
CA GLN A 152 29.33 14.37 36.59
C GLN A 152 30.11 15.63 36.18
N ARG A 153 31.42 15.51 35.93
CA ARG A 153 32.28 16.61 35.47
C ARG A 153 31.79 17.18 34.15
N ILE A 154 31.43 16.32 33.20
CA ILE A 154 30.91 16.72 31.88
C ILE A 154 29.57 17.44 32.05
N GLY A 155 28.69 16.96 32.93
CA GLY A 155 27.46 17.66 33.27
C GLY A 155 27.70 19.09 33.73
N ALA A 156 28.62 19.26 34.68
CA ALA A 156 28.98 20.56 35.21
C ALA A 156 29.58 21.49 34.14
N SER A 157 30.39 20.97 33.21
CA SER A 157 31.00 21.80 32.15
C SER A 157 29.99 22.33 31.13
N ILE A 158 28.86 21.63 30.91
CA ILE A 158 27.75 22.12 30.10
C ILE A 158 26.66 22.85 30.91
N GLY A 159 26.95 23.22 32.17
CA GLY A 159 26.03 23.94 33.04
C GLY A 159 24.87 23.09 33.60
N VAL A 160 24.91 21.76 33.47
CA VAL A 160 23.85 20.86 33.95
C VAL A 160 24.24 20.19 35.25
N ARG A 161 23.50 20.52 36.33
CA ARG A 161 23.64 19.84 37.61
C ARG A 161 23.18 18.38 37.52
N SER A 162 23.98 17.50 38.10
CA SER A 162 23.65 16.08 38.29
C SER A 162 23.80 15.69 39.75
N TYR A 163 23.07 14.65 40.16
CA TYR A 163 23.25 14.02 41.47
C TYR A 163 23.45 12.52 41.29
N VAL A 164 24.14 11.91 42.25
CA VAL A 164 24.38 10.47 42.26
C VAL A 164 23.51 9.84 43.33
N SER A 165 22.76 8.82 42.94
CA SER A 165 22.06 7.95 43.87
C SER A 165 22.69 6.56 43.83
N GLU A 166 22.94 5.98 45.00
CA GLU A 166 23.37 4.59 45.10
C GLU A 166 22.16 3.65 45.00
N LYS A 167 22.28 2.63 44.14
CA LYS A 167 21.37 1.48 44.09
C LYS A 167 22.21 0.22 44.11
N GLU A 168 22.26 -0.42 45.27
CA GLU A 168 22.97 -1.69 45.49
C GLU A 168 24.44 -1.66 45.04
N SER A 169 24.76 -2.28 43.89
CA SER A 169 26.10 -2.43 43.31
C SER A 169 26.40 -1.46 42.16
N SER A 170 25.53 -0.48 41.91
CA SER A 170 25.70 0.49 40.82
C SER A 170 25.30 1.90 41.27
N LYS A 171 25.92 2.91 40.67
CA LYS A 171 25.62 4.32 40.91
C LYS A 171 24.84 4.86 39.71
N ALA A 172 23.75 5.58 39.98
CA ALA A 172 22.96 6.22 38.95
C ALA A 172 23.22 7.74 38.98
N VAL A 173 23.82 8.27 37.92
CA VAL A 173 23.96 9.72 37.70
C VAL A 173 22.68 10.22 37.07
N THR A 174 21.99 11.14 37.74
CA THR A 174 20.74 11.72 37.24
C THR A 174 20.92 13.19 36.95
N PHE A 175 20.67 13.58 35.70
CA PHE A 175 20.65 14.96 35.23
C PHE A 175 19.23 15.52 35.34
N ASN A 176 19.01 16.44 36.27
CA ASN A 176 17.71 17.06 36.47
C ASN A 176 17.49 18.21 35.49
N CYS A 177 17.52 17.93 34.19
CA CYS A 177 17.41 18.95 33.14
C CYS A 177 16.53 18.44 31.99
N SER A 178 15.31 18.95 31.93
CA SER A 178 14.33 18.65 30.88
C SER A 178 14.80 19.12 29.50
N THR A 179 15.54 20.24 29.44
CA THR A 179 16.14 20.73 28.20
C THR A 179 17.22 19.81 27.68
N LEU A 180 18.09 19.28 28.54
CA LEU A 180 19.09 18.29 28.14
C LEU A 180 18.40 17.01 27.62
N LYS A 181 17.32 16.57 28.28
CA LYS A 181 16.50 15.46 27.79
C LYS A 181 15.95 15.74 26.38
N MET A 182 15.37 16.92 26.17
CA MET A 182 14.84 17.32 24.87
C MET A 182 15.93 17.31 23.79
N ILE A 183 17.15 17.78 24.09
CA ILE A 183 18.26 17.75 23.12
C ILE A 183 18.61 16.29 22.76
N PHE A 184 18.75 15.40 23.74
CA PHE A 184 19.07 14.00 23.49
C PHE A 184 17.98 13.31 22.65
N GLU A 185 16.72 13.59 22.97
CA GLU A 185 15.56 12.96 22.33
C GLU A 185 15.24 13.56 20.95
N LYS A 186 15.35 14.87 20.78
CA LYS A 186 14.90 15.60 19.59
C LYS A 186 16.04 16.04 18.69
N VAL A 187 17.14 16.57 19.25
CA VAL A 187 18.29 17.03 18.44
C VAL A 187 19.16 15.85 18.01
N PHE A 188 19.59 15.03 18.98
CA PHE A 188 20.40 13.84 18.70
C PHE A 188 19.56 12.61 18.32
N GLN A 189 18.24 12.65 18.51
CA GLN A 189 17.31 11.58 18.11
C GLN A 189 17.70 10.19 18.64
N ILE A 190 18.15 10.14 19.90
CA ILE A 190 18.52 8.88 20.55
C ILE A 190 17.23 8.19 20.99
N LYS A 191 16.95 7.02 20.43
CA LYS A 191 15.74 6.25 20.76
C LYS A 191 15.78 5.66 22.18
N ASP A 192 14.60 5.38 22.72
CA ASP A 192 14.45 4.69 24.01
C ASP A 192 14.42 3.16 23.84
N LEU A 193 14.70 2.42 24.93
CA LEU A 193 14.92 0.97 25.00
C LEU A 193 16.21 0.50 24.30
N SER A 194 16.94 -0.41 24.95
CA SER A 194 18.25 -0.92 24.46
C SER A 194 18.23 -1.49 23.04
N LYS A 195 17.11 -2.12 22.63
CA LYS A 195 16.93 -2.70 21.30
C LYS A 195 16.75 -1.68 20.18
N ASN A 196 16.32 -0.46 20.48
CA ASN A 196 16.05 0.58 19.48
C ASN A 196 17.16 1.63 19.40
N LYS A 197 18.15 1.60 20.31
CA LYS A 197 19.24 2.58 20.39
C LYS A 197 19.91 2.77 19.02
N ASN A 198 20.35 3.99 18.75
CA ASN A 198 20.96 4.42 17.49
C ASN A 198 21.99 5.53 17.75
N LEU A 199 22.91 5.72 16.81
CA LEU A 199 23.73 6.92 16.73
C LEU A 199 22.91 8.10 16.19
N PRO A 200 23.31 9.36 16.48
CA PRO A 200 22.68 10.53 15.89
C PRO A 200 22.63 10.46 14.35
N PRO A 201 21.51 10.82 13.70
CA PRO A 201 21.40 10.73 12.23
C PRO A 201 22.41 11.62 11.49
N ASP A 202 22.69 12.81 12.02
CA ASP A 202 23.59 13.79 11.40
C ASP A 202 25.07 13.57 11.76
N ILE A 203 25.42 12.40 12.31
CA ILE A 203 26.73 12.12 12.94
C ILE A 203 27.93 12.41 12.02
N LEU A 204 27.83 12.15 10.72
CA LEU A 204 28.92 12.42 9.77
C LEU A 204 29.17 13.91 9.51
N THR A 205 28.26 14.79 9.97
CA THR A 205 28.44 16.25 9.90
C THR A 205 29.08 16.81 11.17
N TYR A 206 29.02 16.10 12.30
CA TYR A 206 29.48 16.59 13.61
C TYR A 206 31.00 16.50 13.78
N ASP A 207 31.58 17.39 14.58
CA ASP A 207 33.03 17.45 14.83
C ASP A 207 33.64 16.09 15.16
N VAL A 208 34.80 15.82 14.58
CA VAL A 208 35.48 14.53 14.74
C VAL A 208 35.79 14.18 16.20
N ASN A 209 36.03 15.17 17.07
CA ASN A 209 36.28 14.93 18.49
C ASN A 209 34.99 14.58 19.25
N PHE A 210 33.86 15.20 18.90
CA PHE A 210 32.54 14.77 19.37
C PHE A 210 32.29 13.29 19.04
N ILE A 211 32.65 12.87 17.82
CA ILE A 211 32.53 11.48 17.37
C ILE A 211 33.43 10.54 18.18
N LYS A 212 34.70 10.90 18.39
CA LYS A 212 35.61 10.13 19.26
C LYS A 212 35.05 9.99 20.67
N GLY A 213 34.44 11.06 21.19
CA GLY A 213 33.69 11.07 22.44
C GLY A 213 32.59 10.03 22.46
N ILE A 214 31.69 10.04 21.46
CA ILE A 214 30.58 9.06 21.35
C ILE A 214 31.10 7.63 21.38
N ILE A 215 32.09 7.32 20.54
CA ILE A 215 32.69 5.98 20.47
C ILE A 215 33.25 5.59 21.84
N ALA A 216 33.98 6.49 22.50
CA ALA A 216 34.56 6.24 23.81
C ALA A 216 33.50 6.00 24.89
N GLY A 217 32.42 6.77 24.90
CA GLY A 217 31.31 6.59 25.83
C GLY A 217 30.63 5.23 25.66
N ILE A 218 30.42 4.80 24.41
CA ILE A 218 29.85 3.47 24.12
C ILE A 218 30.80 2.36 24.57
N ILE A 219 32.12 2.50 24.30
CA ILE A 219 33.12 1.53 24.76
C ILE A 219 33.14 1.45 26.29
N ASP A 220 33.10 2.58 26.99
CA ASP A 220 33.18 2.61 28.45
C ASP A 220 31.90 2.11 29.13
N GLY A 221 30.73 2.22 28.48
CA GLY A 221 29.49 1.56 28.91
C GLY A 221 29.48 0.07 28.55
N ASP A 222 29.19 -0.23 27.28
CA ASP A 222 28.89 -1.59 26.78
C ASP A 222 30.12 -2.41 26.39
N GLY A 223 31.32 -1.82 26.41
CA GLY A 223 32.55 -2.48 26.02
C GLY A 223 33.20 -3.30 27.15
N SER A 224 33.95 -4.32 26.74
CA SER A 224 34.84 -5.12 27.58
C SER A 224 36.16 -5.34 26.87
N VAL A 225 37.27 -5.40 27.61
CA VAL A 225 38.58 -5.74 27.07
C VAL A 225 38.89 -7.18 27.42
N ARG A 226 39.05 -8.03 26.41
CA ARG A 226 39.47 -9.43 26.58
C ARG A 226 40.94 -9.56 26.22
N LEU A 227 41.73 -10.05 27.17
CA LEU A 227 43.10 -10.50 26.93
C LEU A 227 43.03 -11.97 26.49
N HIS A 228 43.33 -12.26 25.23
CA HIS A 228 43.45 -13.65 24.79
C HIS A 228 44.78 -14.23 25.28
N LYS A 229 44.74 -15.14 26.26
CA LYS A 229 45.83 -16.06 26.54
C LYS A 229 45.77 -17.20 25.53
N SER A 230 46.54 -17.15 24.45
CA SER A 230 46.70 -18.31 23.55
C SER A 230 47.96 -19.10 23.93
N LYS A 231 47.99 -20.41 23.67
CA LYS A 231 49.15 -21.28 23.93
C LYS A 231 50.44 -20.88 23.15
N HIS A 232 50.37 -19.90 22.24
CA HIS A 232 51.49 -19.53 21.36
C HIS A 232 51.74 -18.02 21.18
N ASP A 233 50.90 -17.14 21.75
CA ASP A 233 51.08 -15.68 21.65
C ASP A 233 50.22 -14.97 22.71
N ASP A 234 50.86 -14.15 23.53
CA ASP A 234 50.30 -13.43 24.69
C ASP A 234 49.83 -11.99 24.35
N SER A 235 49.77 -11.60 23.07
CA SER A 235 49.68 -10.18 22.68
C SER A 235 48.32 -9.66 22.15
N LEU A 236 47.26 -10.48 22.09
CA LEU A 236 45.99 -10.07 21.47
C LEU A 236 44.95 -9.57 22.49
N ALA A 237 44.93 -8.27 22.74
CA ALA A 237 43.85 -7.59 23.47
C ALA A 237 42.76 -7.11 22.50
N GLN A 238 41.53 -7.62 22.63
CA GLN A 238 40.38 -7.19 21.82
C GLN A 238 39.38 -6.40 22.66
N VAL A 239 38.91 -5.28 22.09
CA VAL A 239 37.73 -4.56 22.58
C VAL A 239 36.50 -5.26 22.02
N LEU A 240 35.60 -5.68 22.90
CA LEU A 240 34.34 -6.32 22.57
C LEU A 240 33.20 -5.46 23.08
N ILE A 241 32.34 -5.00 22.18
CA ILE A 241 31.11 -4.26 22.51
C ILE A 241 29.94 -5.19 22.26
N ARG A 242 28.99 -5.27 23.19
CA ARG A 242 27.76 -6.05 23.07
C ARG A 242 26.54 -5.15 23.18
N VAL A 243 25.68 -5.16 22.18
CA VAL A 243 24.49 -4.32 22.11
C VAL A 243 23.25 -5.13 21.70
N SER A 244 22.08 -4.67 22.14
CA SER A 244 20.80 -5.28 21.75
C SER A 244 20.23 -4.70 20.44
N SER A 245 20.76 -3.58 19.95
CA SER A 245 20.34 -2.91 18.72
C SER A 245 21.27 -3.28 17.55
N ARG A 246 20.72 -3.89 16.51
CA ARG A 246 21.45 -4.18 15.26
C ARG A 246 21.85 -2.89 14.54
N THR A 247 20.93 -1.93 14.48
CA THR A 247 21.17 -0.62 13.87
C THR A 247 22.36 0.09 14.50
N LEU A 248 22.42 0.14 15.84
CA LEU A 248 23.55 0.75 16.55
C LEU A 248 24.87 0.06 16.20
N LEU A 249 24.88 -1.28 16.17
CA LEU A 249 26.07 -2.06 15.86
C LEU A 249 26.60 -1.78 14.45
N GLU A 250 25.71 -1.72 13.46
CA GLU A 250 26.08 -1.43 12.07
C GLU A 250 26.57 0.02 11.90
N GLN A 251 25.85 0.99 12.49
CA GLN A 251 26.26 2.39 12.51
C GLN A 251 27.64 2.56 13.16
N LEU A 252 27.88 1.90 14.30
CA LEU A 252 29.17 1.94 14.99
C LEU A 252 30.29 1.27 14.17
N SER A 253 29.99 0.14 13.51
CA SER A 253 30.95 -0.55 12.64
C SER A 253 31.38 0.32 11.45
N ILE A 254 30.45 1.05 10.84
CA ILE A 254 30.75 2.02 9.78
C ILE A 254 31.57 3.18 10.33
N LEU A 255 31.16 3.74 11.48
CA LEU A 255 31.81 4.89 12.09
C LEU A 255 33.28 4.60 12.46
N LEU A 256 33.56 3.40 13.00
CA LEU A 256 34.92 2.97 13.34
C LEU A 256 35.86 2.93 12.12
N GLN A 257 35.34 2.67 10.92
CA GLN A 257 36.16 2.65 9.69
C GLN A 257 36.72 4.02 9.33
N PHE A 258 36.08 5.12 9.72
CA PHE A 258 36.63 6.47 9.56
C PHE A 258 37.91 6.70 10.37
N PHE A 259 38.10 5.92 11.43
CA PHE A 259 39.32 5.90 12.24
C PHE A 259 40.25 4.74 11.85
N GLY A 260 39.96 4.07 10.73
CA GLY A 260 40.72 2.91 10.26
C GLY A 260 40.55 1.66 11.12
N ILE A 261 39.58 1.63 12.02
CA ILE A 261 39.26 0.45 12.84
C ILE A 261 38.21 -0.38 12.11
N ILE A 262 38.56 -1.64 11.80
CA ILE A 262 37.63 -2.57 11.17
C ILE A 262 37.05 -3.48 12.26
N ALA A 263 35.77 -3.30 12.52
CA ALA A 263 35.04 -4.06 13.53
C ALA A 263 34.50 -5.37 12.95
N ARG A 264 34.72 -6.49 13.67
CA ARG A 264 34.20 -7.80 13.29
C ARG A 264 32.89 -8.10 13.98
N ASP A 265 31.87 -8.41 13.18
CA ASP A 265 30.58 -8.86 13.69
C ASP A 265 30.68 -10.24 14.36
N ARG A 266 30.15 -10.34 15.57
CA ARG A 266 29.94 -11.56 16.35
C ARG A 266 28.45 -11.68 16.64
N ILE A 267 27.80 -12.58 15.92
CA ILE A 267 26.42 -12.96 16.22
C ILE A 267 26.47 -14.08 17.26
N SER A 268 25.86 -13.85 18.42
CA SER A 268 25.58 -14.89 19.42
C SER A 268 24.11 -15.31 19.27
N SER A 269 23.82 -16.19 18.32
CA SER A 269 22.49 -16.81 18.20
C SER A 269 22.19 -17.77 19.37
N GLU A 270 23.20 -18.09 20.18
CA GLU A 270 23.11 -18.99 21.35
C GLU A 270 22.44 -18.33 22.58
N ASP A 271 22.28 -17.01 22.61
CA ASP A 271 21.73 -16.31 23.79
C ASP A 271 20.18 -16.18 23.77
N ILE A 272 19.50 -16.48 22.66
CA ILE A 272 18.03 -16.44 22.59
C ILE A 272 17.44 -17.63 23.38
N GLY A 273 16.53 -17.34 24.31
CA GLY A 273 15.94 -18.33 25.23
C GLY A 273 16.72 -18.55 26.52
N LYS A 274 17.88 -17.89 26.67
CA LYS A 274 18.68 -17.96 27.89
C LYS A 274 17.95 -17.30 29.05
N VAL A 275 17.75 -18.05 30.13
CA VAL A 275 17.11 -17.55 31.35
C VAL A 275 18.18 -17.15 32.35
N ASN A 276 18.36 -15.85 32.56
CA ASN A 276 19.18 -15.34 33.64
C ASN A 276 18.30 -15.09 34.87
N ILE A 277 18.63 -15.70 36.00
CA ILE A 277 17.92 -15.42 37.25
C ILE A 277 18.53 -14.18 37.88
N PHE A 278 17.74 -13.11 37.95
CA PHE A 278 18.11 -11.88 38.65
C PHE A 278 17.11 -11.62 39.77
N LYS A 279 17.58 -11.66 41.02
CA LYS A 279 16.77 -11.45 42.24
C LYS A 279 15.51 -12.33 42.32
N GLY A 280 15.65 -13.62 41.99
CA GLY A 280 14.54 -14.58 42.01
C GLY A 280 13.54 -14.44 40.87
N LYS A 281 13.74 -13.49 39.94
CA LYS A 281 12.96 -13.37 38.70
C LYS A 281 13.74 -13.95 37.53
N ALA A 282 13.09 -14.83 36.78
CA ALA A 282 13.59 -15.34 35.52
C ALA A 282 13.55 -14.23 34.46
N ILE A 283 14.72 -13.77 34.01
CA ILE A 283 14.85 -12.86 32.86
C ILE A 283 15.17 -13.74 31.65
N VAL A 284 14.19 -13.91 30.77
CA VAL A 284 14.35 -14.66 29.52
C VAL A 284 14.85 -13.70 28.43
N GLN A 285 15.99 -14.03 27.84
CA GLN A 285 16.55 -13.30 26.72
C GLN A 285 15.79 -13.65 25.44
N ASN A 286 14.76 -12.86 25.10
CA ASN A 286 13.87 -13.14 23.95
C ASN A 286 14.37 -12.61 22.61
N TYR A 287 15.54 -11.97 22.57
CA TYR A 287 16.09 -11.33 21.36
C TYR A 287 17.61 -11.53 21.29
N PRO A 288 18.19 -11.57 20.08
CA PRO A 288 19.63 -11.74 19.90
C PRO A 288 20.42 -10.59 20.53
N ILE A 289 21.59 -10.91 21.08
CA ILE A 289 22.61 -9.92 21.44
C ILE A 289 23.66 -9.93 20.33
N TYR A 290 23.90 -8.76 19.77
CA TYR A 290 24.90 -8.56 18.74
C TYR A 290 26.19 -8.06 19.37
N GLY A 291 27.34 -8.47 18.82
CA GLY A 291 28.63 -7.99 19.29
C GLY A 291 29.53 -7.56 18.16
N ILE A 292 30.35 -6.55 18.39
CA ILE A 292 31.51 -6.26 17.54
C ILE A 292 32.80 -6.40 18.35
N SER A 293 33.82 -6.97 17.73
CA SER A 293 35.16 -7.02 18.30
C SER A 293 36.18 -6.37 17.36
N PHE A 294 37.10 -5.59 17.91
CA PHE A 294 38.21 -4.99 17.19
C PHE A 294 39.44 -4.83 18.08
N SER A 295 40.60 -4.73 17.45
CA SER A 295 41.87 -4.47 18.12
C SER A 295 42.11 -2.96 18.26
N LYS A 296 42.88 -2.56 19.28
CA LYS A 296 43.38 -1.19 19.36
C LYS A 296 44.35 -0.94 18.21
N LYS A 297 44.10 0.13 17.45
CA LYS A 297 44.94 0.52 16.30
C LYS A 297 45.98 1.56 16.71
N GLU A 298 47.21 1.37 16.24
CA GLU A 298 48.27 2.35 16.42
C GLU A 298 47.92 3.68 15.72
N GLY A 299 48.20 4.81 16.39
CA GLY A 299 47.84 6.14 15.89
C GLY A 299 46.38 6.56 16.10
N VAL A 300 45.51 5.69 16.65
CA VAL A 300 44.12 6.03 16.97
C VAL A 300 43.95 6.20 18.48
N ASP A 301 43.80 7.45 18.92
CA ASP A 301 43.48 7.78 20.31
C ASP A 301 41.98 8.01 20.48
N LEU A 302 41.39 7.31 21.46
CA LEU A 302 39.99 7.45 21.87
C LEU A 302 39.96 7.76 23.37
N PRO A 303 39.13 8.70 23.83
CA PRO A 303 39.05 9.15 25.21
C PRO A 303 38.29 8.16 26.13
N SER A 304 38.50 6.85 25.94
CA SER A 304 37.89 5.76 26.70
C SER A 304 38.88 5.14 27.68
N PHE A 305 38.45 4.92 28.92
CA PHE A 305 39.24 4.23 29.93
C PHE A 305 39.49 2.78 29.54
N LYS A 306 38.48 2.07 29.04
CA LYS A 306 38.59 0.68 28.61
C LYS A 306 39.45 0.55 27.34
N TYR A 307 39.29 1.41 26.34
CA TYR A 307 40.12 1.38 25.12
C TYR A 307 41.61 1.65 25.43
N LYS A 308 41.90 2.58 26.35
CA LYS A 308 43.28 2.88 26.76
C LYS A 308 43.98 1.69 27.43
N LYS A 309 43.24 0.85 28.15
CA LYS A 309 43.74 -0.40 28.76
C LYS A 309 44.04 -1.52 27.74
N ALA A 310 43.53 -1.43 26.51
CA ALA A 310 43.86 -2.39 25.46
C ALA A 310 45.29 -2.14 24.92
N VAL A 311 45.97 -3.24 24.54
CA VAL A 311 47.31 -3.20 23.93
C VAL A 311 47.16 -3.11 22.41
N ALA A 312 47.91 -2.21 21.77
CA ALA A 312 47.94 -2.12 20.31
C ALA A 312 48.70 -3.31 19.74
N THR A 313 48.21 -3.90 18.65
CA THR A 313 48.88 -5.02 17.96
C THR A 313 49.01 -4.69 16.48
N SER A 314 50.16 -5.05 15.89
CA SER A 314 50.41 -5.03 14.44
C SER A 314 50.07 -6.38 13.76
N LYS A 315 49.84 -7.43 14.56
CA LYS A 315 49.46 -8.76 14.08
C LYS A 315 47.96 -8.96 14.24
N HIS A 316 47.26 -8.97 13.11
CA HIS A 316 45.82 -9.15 13.05
C HIS A 316 45.47 -10.61 12.73
N TRP A 317 44.41 -11.14 13.35
CA TRP A 317 44.06 -12.56 13.25
C TRP A 317 43.47 -12.97 11.88
N MET A 318 43.14 -12.01 10.99
CA MET A 318 42.67 -12.16 9.58
C MET A 318 42.81 -10.80 8.84
N ALA A 319 42.53 -10.74 7.52
CA ALA A 319 42.68 -9.55 6.67
C ALA A 319 41.91 -8.32 7.20
N GLU A 320 42.65 -7.34 7.74
CA GLU A 320 42.16 -5.99 8.04
C GLU A 320 42.50 -5.02 6.88
N GLU A 321 42.70 -5.55 5.68
CA GLU A 321 43.01 -4.79 4.48
C GLU A 321 41.75 -4.54 3.65
N TYR A 322 41.71 -3.40 2.96
CA TYR A 322 40.68 -3.09 1.98
C TYR A 322 40.99 -3.80 0.66
N GLY A 323 39.96 -4.14 -0.12
CA GLY A 323 40.11 -4.87 -1.38
C GLY A 323 39.36 -6.19 -1.41
N TRP A 324 39.90 -7.17 -2.11
CA TRP A 324 39.27 -8.48 -2.32
C TRP A 324 39.40 -9.34 -1.07
N ASN A 325 38.26 -9.70 -0.48
CA ASN A 325 38.17 -10.43 0.77
C ASN A 325 37.37 -11.72 0.58
N LYS A 326 37.86 -12.81 1.14
CA LYS A 326 37.23 -14.13 1.06
C LYS A 326 35.81 -14.12 1.65
N VAL A 327 34.88 -14.75 0.95
CA VAL A 327 33.52 -14.99 1.47
C VAL A 327 33.58 -16.12 2.51
N LEU A 328 33.26 -15.81 3.77
CA LEU A 328 33.20 -16.79 4.87
C LEU A 328 31.86 -17.53 4.91
N ASN A 329 30.77 -16.87 4.51
CA ASN A 329 29.47 -17.51 4.41
C ASN A 329 28.58 -16.85 3.36
N ASN A 330 27.61 -17.64 2.92
CA ASN A 330 26.44 -17.26 2.13
C ASN A 330 25.32 -18.16 2.64
N LYS A 331 24.58 -17.68 3.63
CA LYS A 331 23.52 -18.45 4.28
C LYS A 331 22.17 -17.92 3.83
N PHE A 332 21.25 -18.83 3.54
CA PHE A 332 19.85 -18.45 3.47
C PHE A 332 19.43 -17.91 4.85
N THR A 333 18.91 -16.70 4.86
CA THR A 333 18.39 -16.05 6.06
C THR A 333 16.94 -15.67 5.79
N ALA A 334 16.06 -16.20 6.64
CA ALA A 334 14.73 -15.67 6.80
C ALA A 334 14.87 -14.32 7.51
N ILE A 335 14.78 -13.24 6.74
CA ILE A 335 14.51 -11.91 7.30
C ILE A 335 13.02 -11.88 7.62
N ALA A 336 12.64 -11.44 8.82
CA ALA A 336 11.26 -11.03 9.08
C ALA A 336 10.94 -9.89 8.10
N ASP A 337 9.90 -10.06 7.28
CA ASP A 337 9.51 -9.26 6.10
C ASP A 337 9.39 -7.72 6.32
N GLU A 338 10.44 -7.06 6.78
CA GLU A 338 10.39 -5.62 7.09
C GLU A 338 10.89 -4.75 5.93
N GLU A 339 11.54 -5.29 4.89
CA GLU A 339 12.01 -4.47 3.77
C GLU A 339 11.89 -5.19 2.42
N ILE A 340 10.71 -5.08 1.77
CA ILE A 340 10.46 -4.81 0.33
C ILE A 340 8.96 -4.98 -0.03
N PHE A 341 8.36 -3.84 -0.44
CA PHE A 341 7.23 -3.60 -1.36
C PHE A 341 5.97 -4.50 -1.34
N ASP A 342 5.21 -4.33 -0.26
CA ASP A 342 3.74 -4.28 -0.12
C ASP A 342 3.56 -4.24 1.40
N ILE A 343 3.16 -3.11 2.01
CA ILE A 343 3.31 -2.92 3.47
C ILE A 343 2.47 -3.95 4.22
N THR A 344 3.13 -5.05 4.55
CA THR A 344 2.74 -6.00 5.57
C THR A 344 3.60 -5.63 6.76
N THR A 345 2.99 -5.21 7.86
CA THR A 345 3.77 -5.03 9.09
C THR A 345 4.44 -6.36 9.44
N SER A 346 5.53 -6.35 10.20
CA SER A 346 6.19 -7.56 10.67
C SER A 346 5.28 -8.53 11.45
N SER A 347 4.10 -8.09 11.87
CA SER A 347 3.10 -8.97 12.46
C SER A 347 2.38 -9.84 11.44
N GLY A 348 2.37 -9.50 10.14
CA GLY A 348 1.60 -10.13 9.06
C GLY A 348 0.17 -9.57 8.89
N THR A 349 -0.20 -8.54 9.67
CA THR A 349 -1.62 -8.16 9.92
C THR A 349 -2.16 -7.10 8.96
N PHE A 350 -1.27 -6.52 8.14
CA PHE A 350 -1.56 -5.42 7.25
C PHE A 350 -1.19 -5.78 5.81
N LEU A 351 -1.82 -5.12 4.84
CA LEU A 351 -1.39 -5.12 3.45
C LEU A 351 -1.70 -3.73 2.87
N CYS A 352 -0.67 -2.97 2.51
CA CYS A 352 -0.77 -1.70 1.78
C CYS A 352 -0.09 -1.84 0.42
N ASN A 353 -0.74 -1.36 -0.64
CA ASN A 353 -0.18 -1.33 -1.99
C ASN A 353 1.14 -0.51 -1.99
N GLY A 354 2.27 -1.21 -2.12
CA GLY A 354 3.63 -0.69 -1.87
C GLY A 354 4.19 0.24 -2.94
N LEU A 355 3.48 0.44 -4.05
CA LEU A 355 3.96 1.30 -5.13
C LEU A 355 3.95 2.78 -4.70
N LEU A 356 5.03 3.50 -5.03
CA LEU A 356 5.13 4.97 -4.91
C LEU A 356 4.30 5.64 -6.03
N VAL A 357 3.02 5.32 -6.09
CA VAL A 357 1.98 5.96 -6.90
C VAL A 357 0.64 5.84 -6.15
N HIS A 358 -0.35 6.62 -6.56
CA HIS A 358 -1.72 6.46 -6.09
C HIS A 358 -2.36 5.18 -6.66
N ASN A 359 -3.44 4.70 -6.03
CA ASN A 359 -4.04 3.42 -6.39
C ASN A 359 -4.81 3.52 -7.71
N CYS A 360 -5.95 4.20 -7.73
CA CYS A 360 -6.82 4.30 -8.90
C CYS A 360 -7.32 5.73 -9.08
N ALA A 361 -7.76 6.05 -10.29
CA ALA A 361 -8.31 7.36 -10.63
C ALA A 361 -9.40 7.27 -11.72
N GLY A 362 -10.48 8.01 -11.50
CA GLY A 362 -11.44 8.41 -12.53
C GLY A 362 -10.98 9.72 -13.16
N TRP A 363 -10.79 9.75 -14.47
CA TRP A 363 -10.38 10.91 -15.23
C TRP A 363 -11.58 11.60 -15.87
N ASP A 364 -11.48 12.92 -15.99
CA ASP A 364 -12.53 13.73 -16.59
C ASP A 364 -12.40 13.76 -18.10
N LEU A 365 -13.27 13.02 -18.77
CA LEU A 365 -13.30 12.93 -20.22
C LEU A 365 -13.65 14.27 -20.86
N TYR A 366 -14.51 15.09 -20.23
CA TYR A 366 -14.81 16.43 -20.72
C TYR A 366 -13.57 17.32 -20.65
N ASP A 367 -12.83 17.27 -19.54
CA ASP A 367 -11.57 18.02 -19.37
C ASP A 367 -10.53 17.60 -20.43
N PHE A 368 -10.45 16.31 -20.75
CA PHE A 368 -9.63 15.81 -21.85
C PHE A 368 -10.09 16.36 -23.21
N LEU A 369 -11.39 16.37 -23.51
CA LEU A 369 -11.92 16.91 -24.77
C LEU A 369 -11.67 18.41 -24.93
N VAL A 370 -11.53 19.15 -23.82
CA VAL A 370 -11.19 20.58 -23.83
C VAL A 370 -9.67 20.82 -23.92
N LYS A 371 -8.87 20.07 -23.16
CA LYS A 371 -7.41 20.31 -23.04
C LYS A 371 -6.57 19.55 -24.07
N GLY A 372 -7.06 18.41 -24.56
CA GLY A 372 -6.28 17.45 -25.34
C GLY A 372 -5.32 16.63 -24.48
N PHE A 373 -4.30 16.04 -25.12
CA PHE A 373 -3.26 15.26 -24.47
C PHE A 373 -1.98 16.10 -24.32
N GLY A 374 -1.55 16.41 -23.10
CA GLY A 374 -0.35 17.22 -22.91
C GLY A 374 -0.13 17.70 -21.48
N GLY A 375 0.53 18.85 -21.33
CA GLY A 375 0.79 19.50 -20.05
C GLY A 375 2.16 19.23 -19.45
N VAL A 376 3.08 18.63 -20.22
CA VAL A 376 4.39 18.19 -19.73
C VAL A 376 5.48 18.76 -20.62
N SER A 377 6.26 19.70 -20.07
CA SER A 377 7.34 20.37 -20.80
C SER A 377 8.37 19.36 -21.34
N GLY A 378 8.76 19.52 -22.61
CA GLY A 378 9.72 18.64 -23.28
C GLY A 378 9.16 17.28 -23.72
N LYS A 379 7.84 17.06 -23.61
CA LYS A 379 7.13 15.88 -24.15
C LYS A 379 6.19 16.29 -25.29
N ILE A 380 5.77 15.31 -26.09
CA ILE A 380 4.81 15.53 -27.19
C ILE A 380 3.44 15.89 -26.60
N GLU A 381 2.77 16.85 -27.22
CA GLU A 381 1.42 17.27 -26.90
C GLU A 381 0.54 17.20 -28.15
N CYS A 382 -0.75 16.86 -27.97
CA CYS A 382 -1.76 16.80 -29.00
C CYS A 382 -2.89 17.79 -28.69
N ARG A 383 -3.29 18.55 -29.70
CA ARG A 383 -4.48 19.41 -29.60
C ARG A 383 -5.74 18.57 -29.36
N PRO A 384 -6.79 19.17 -28.77
CA PRO A 384 -8.09 18.55 -28.62
C PRO A 384 -8.60 17.88 -29.91
N PRO A 385 -9.21 16.68 -29.82
CA PRO A 385 -9.64 15.92 -30.98
C PRO A 385 -10.81 16.61 -31.70
N LYS A 386 -10.81 16.54 -33.03
CA LYS A 386 -11.88 17.08 -33.90
C LYS A 386 -12.72 16.01 -34.60
N HIS A 387 -12.25 14.76 -34.59
CA HIS A 387 -12.85 13.64 -35.31
C HIS A 387 -12.98 12.44 -34.39
N PHE A 388 -14.00 11.60 -34.62
CA PHE A 388 -14.37 10.47 -33.76
C PHE A 388 -13.22 9.50 -33.55
N ARG A 389 -12.56 9.07 -34.63
CA ARG A 389 -11.39 8.18 -34.57
C ARG A 389 -10.24 8.79 -33.77
N THR A 390 -9.98 10.09 -33.96
CA THR A 390 -8.92 10.80 -33.24
C THR A 390 -9.24 10.92 -31.75
N ALA A 391 -10.51 11.15 -31.39
CA ALA A 391 -10.94 11.22 -30.00
C ALA A 391 -10.72 9.88 -29.28
N LEU A 392 -11.13 8.77 -29.89
CA LEU A 392 -10.91 7.42 -29.36
C LEU A 392 -9.41 7.07 -29.27
N GLY A 393 -8.63 7.33 -30.31
CA GLY A 393 -7.20 7.04 -30.33
C GLY A 393 -6.40 7.86 -29.30
N GLN A 394 -6.70 9.16 -29.17
CA GLN A 394 -6.07 9.99 -28.14
C GLN A 394 -6.48 9.57 -26.73
N LEU A 395 -7.74 9.15 -26.51
CA LEU A 395 -8.19 8.66 -25.22
C LEU A 395 -7.40 7.41 -24.78
N VAL A 396 -7.13 6.47 -25.70
CA VAL A 396 -6.27 5.32 -25.40
C VAL A 396 -4.88 5.79 -24.95
N ASN A 397 -4.26 6.71 -25.69
CA ASN A 397 -2.93 7.24 -25.36
C ASN A 397 -2.90 7.89 -23.97
N VAL A 398 -3.93 8.66 -23.62
CA VAL A 398 -4.08 9.29 -22.30
C VAL A 398 -4.17 8.23 -21.20
N LEU A 399 -5.07 7.26 -21.35
CA LEU A 399 -5.28 6.20 -20.35
C LEU A 399 -4.02 5.35 -20.17
N PHE A 400 -3.31 5.03 -21.24
CA PHE A 400 -2.06 4.27 -21.20
C PHE A 400 -0.93 5.07 -20.53
N THR A 401 -0.83 6.36 -20.82
CA THR A 401 0.16 7.23 -20.20
C THR A 401 -0.10 7.36 -18.69
N LEU A 402 -1.36 7.60 -18.29
CA LEU A 402 -1.76 7.72 -16.90
C LEU A 402 -1.69 6.38 -16.14
N GLN A 403 -1.82 5.25 -16.83
CA GLN A 403 -1.56 3.93 -16.25
C GLN A 403 -0.12 3.78 -15.75
N GLY A 404 0.84 4.51 -16.33
CA GLY A 404 2.22 4.57 -15.84
C GLY A 404 2.38 5.30 -14.50
N GLU A 405 1.40 6.14 -14.11
CA GLU A 405 1.40 6.94 -12.88
C GLU A 405 0.35 6.46 -11.86
N THR A 406 -0.33 5.34 -12.13
CA THR A 406 -1.39 4.72 -11.30
C THR A 406 -1.16 3.22 -11.13
N ALA A 407 -1.39 2.69 -9.92
CA ALA A 407 -1.19 1.26 -9.65
C ALA A 407 -2.37 0.36 -10.07
N GLY A 408 -3.57 0.91 -10.14
CA GLY A 408 -4.84 0.22 -10.28
C GLY A 408 -5.61 0.70 -11.50
N ALA A 409 -6.93 0.73 -11.38
CA ALA A 409 -7.82 1.06 -12.48
C ALA A 409 -7.76 2.54 -12.88
N ASN A 410 -7.81 2.78 -14.19
CA ASN A 410 -8.08 4.08 -14.78
C ASN A 410 -9.47 4.05 -15.39
N ALA A 411 -10.27 5.07 -15.11
CA ALA A 411 -11.64 5.09 -15.56
C ALA A 411 -12.04 6.41 -16.18
N VAL A 412 -13.01 6.39 -17.09
CA VAL A 412 -13.70 7.59 -17.57
C VAL A 412 -15.20 7.43 -17.45
N SER A 413 -15.88 8.54 -17.17
CA SER A 413 -17.34 8.62 -17.11
C SER A 413 -17.92 9.30 -18.35
N ASN A 414 -19.23 9.13 -18.54
CA ASN A 414 -20.00 9.77 -19.61
C ASN A 414 -19.45 9.43 -21.01
N PHE A 415 -18.98 8.19 -21.18
CA PHE A 415 -18.20 7.77 -22.34
C PHE A 415 -18.99 7.84 -23.64
N ASP A 416 -20.23 7.37 -23.61
CA ASP A 416 -21.19 7.44 -24.70
C ASP A 416 -21.65 8.87 -24.96
N THR A 417 -22.11 9.60 -23.93
CA THR A 417 -22.63 10.97 -24.08
C THR A 417 -21.57 11.94 -24.64
N LEU A 418 -20.33 11.89 -24.13
CA LEU A 418 -19.30 12.87 -24.51
C LEU A 418 -18.67 12.58 -25.88
N LEU A 419 -18.69 11.33 -26.35
CA LEU A 419 -18.06 10.95 -27.62
C LEU A 419 -19.04 10.76 -28.78
N ALA A 420 -20.32 10.48 -28.51
CA ALA A 420 -21.33 10.32 -29.54
C ALA A 420 -21.46 11.53 -30.49
N PRO A 421 -21.34 12.80 -30.05
CA PRO A 421 -21.51 13.93 -30.97
C PRO A 421 -20.53 13.94 -32.15
N PHE A 422 -19.30 13.44 -31.97
CA PHE A 422 -18.33 13.34 -33.06
C PHE A 422 -18.83 12.49 -34.24
N ILE A 423 -19.74 11.54 -34.00
CA ILE A 423 -20.36 10.71 -35.05
C ILE A 423 -21.15 11.59 -36.01
N ARG A 424 -21.95 12.53 -35.50
CA ARG A 424 -22.75 13.46 -36.30
C ARG A 424 -21.87 14.48 -37.02
N TYR A 425 -20.90 15.09 -36.33
CA TYR A 425 -20.01 16.09 -36.93
C TYR A 425 -19.11 15.52 -38.03
N ASP A 426 -18.72 14.25 -37.93
CA ASP A 426 -17.98 13.54 -38.99
C ASP A 426 -18.91 12.91 -40.06
N ASN A 427 -20.23 13.03 -39.90
CA ASN A 427 -21.25 12.42 -40.77
C ASN A 427 -21.02 10.91 -40.99
N LEU A 428 -20.76 10.17 -39.90
CA LEU A 428 -20.41 8.75 -39.97
C LEU A 428 -21.66 7.88 -40.04
N ASN A 429 -21.60 6.86 -40.90
CA ASN A 429 -22.57 5.78 -40.86
C ASN A 429 -22.16 4.69 -39.85
N TYR A 430 -23.10 3.80 -39.54
CA TYR A 430 -22.89 2.72 -38.57
C TYR A 430 -21.64 1.87 -38.82
N LYS A 431 -21.34 1.53 -40.08
CA LYS A 431 -20.18 0.70 -40.43
C LYS A 431 -18.87 1.42 -40.07
N GLN A 432 -18.79 2.74 -40.27
CA GLN A 432 -17.63 3.53 -39.90
C GLN A 432 -17.51 3.67 -38.38
N VAL A 433 -18.62 3.88 -37.67
CA VAL A 433 -18.64 3.93 -36.19
C VAL A 433 -18.17 2.60 -35.61
N LYS A 434 -18.73 1.48 -36.08
CA LYS A 434 -18.34 0.13 -35.66
C LYS A 434 -16.85 -0.13 -35.92
N GLN A 435 -16.33 0.25 -37.08
CA GLN A 435 -14.91 0.09 -37.38
C GLN A 435 -14.01 0.91 -36.46
N ALA A 436 -14.38 2.15 -36.14
CA ALA A 436 -13.63 3.00 -35.22
C ALA A 436 -13.69 2.48 -33.77
N MET A 437 -14.83 1.92 -33.37
CA MET A 437 -14.99 1.32 -32.05
C MET A 437 -14.19 0.01 -31.91
N GLN A 438 -14.17 -0.82 -32.96
CA GLN A 438 -13.31 -2.00 -33.00
C GLN A 438 -11.83 -1.62 -32.85
N GLU A 439 -11.38 -0.58 -33.56
CA GLU A 439 -10.02 -0.05 -33.43
C GLU A 439 -9.73 0.39 -31.99
N PHE A 440 -10.65 1.11 -31.34
CA PHE A 440 -10.51 1.49 -29.94
C PHE A 440 -10.37 0.27 -29.01
N LEU A 441 -11.26 -0.71 -29.12
CA LEU A 441 -11.25 -1.91 -28.27
C LEU A 441 -9.96 -2.72 -28.44
N TYR A 442 -9.48 -2.88 -29.68
CA TYR A 442 -8.22 -3.60 -29.95
C TYR A 442 -7.04 -2.89 -29.29
N ASN A 443 -7.00 -1.56 -29.37
CA ASN A 443 -5.95 -0.78 -28.75
C ASN A 443 -6.02 -0.80 -27.21
N CYS A 444 -7.20 -0.87 -26.60
CA CYS A 444 -7.36 -1.07 -25.15
C CYS A 444 -6.80 -2.41 -24.66
N MET A 445 -6.74 -3.42 -25.54
CA MET A 445 -6.29 -4.77 -25.20
C MET A 445 -4.80 -5.01 -25.43
N VAL A 446 -4.01 -3.96 -25.73
CA VAL A 446 -2.55 -4.08 -25.89
C VAL A 446 -1.88 -4.24 -24.51
N PRO A 447 -1.09 -5.30 -24.27
CA PRO A 447 -0.49 -5.59 -22.97
C PRO A 447 0.78 -4.76 -22.70
N THR A 448 0.60 -3.56 -22.16
CA THR A 448 1.71 -2.61 -21.92
C THR A 448 2.14 -2.46 -20.46
N ARG A 449 1.36 -2.99 -19.49
CA ARG A 449 1.75 -2.97 -18.07
C ARG A 449 2.86 -3.99 -17.79
N VAL A 450 3.55 -3.80 -16.66
CA VAL A 450 4.56 -4.74 -16.14
C VAL A 450 4.00 -6.16 -16.11
N GLY A 451 4.78 -7.12 -16.61
CA GLY A 451 4.34 -8.51 -16.77
C GLY A 451 3.45 -8.75 -17.99
N PHE A 452 3.44 -7.83 -18.97
CA PHE A 452 2.65 -7.90 -20.19
C PHE A 452 1.15 -8.09 -19.91
N GLN A 453 0.64 -7.28 -18.98
CA GLN A 453 -0.79 -7.20 -18.70
C GLN A 453 -1.42 -6.01 -19.41
N THR A 454 -2.70 -6.13 -19.77
CA THR A 454 -3.48 -5.01 -20.30
C THR A 454 -3.72 -3.95 -19.22
N PRO A 455 -3.79 -2.66 -19.59
CA PRO A 455 -4.28 -1.61 -18.69
C PRO A 455 -5.64 -1.96 -18.09
N PHE A 456 -5.83 -1.63 -16.81
CA PHE A 456 -7.10 -1.89 -16.14
C PHE A 456 -7.99 -0.69 -16.40
N LEU A 457 -8.90 -0.82 -17.36
CA LEU A 457 -9.74 0.28 -17.85
C LEU A 457 -11.21 0.06 -17.51
N ASN A 458 -11.88 1.12 -17.07
CA ASN A 458 -13.32 1.13 -16.84
C ASN A 458 -13.97 2.30 -17.60
N VAL A 459 -15.15 2.06 -18.14
CA VAL A 459 -16.00 3.11 -18.74
C VAL A 459 -17.38 3.08 -18.10
N SER A 460 -17.90 4.25 -17.76
CA SER A 460 -19.30 4.38 -17.34
C SER A 460 -20.14 4.87 -18.52
N LEU A 461 -21.24 4.16 -18.77
CA LEU A 461 -22.23 4.52 -19.78
C LEU A 461 -23.39 5.27 -19.10
N ASP A 462 -23.89 6.29 -19.79
CA ASP A 462 -25.04 7.07 -19.36
C ASP A 462 -26.35 6.48 -19.92
N ILE A 463 -26.31 5.86 -21.10
CA ILE A 463 -27.46 5.41 -21.90
C ILE A 463 -28.28 6.57 -22.46
N ASN A 464 -28.65 7.51 -21.60
CA ASN A 464 -29.31 8.77 -21.94
C ASN A 464 -28.47 9.93 -21.41
N PRO A 465 -28.37 11.07 -22.13
CA PRO A 465 -27.66 12.24 -21.62
C PRO A 465 -28.16 12.63 -20.23
N PRO A 466 -27.28 12.65 -19.21
CA PRO A 466 -27.69 13.00 -17.86
C PRO A 466 -28.05 14.49 -17.80
N SER A 467 -28.97 14.89 -16.92
CA SER A 467 -29.58 16.23 -16.95
C SER A 467 -28.56 17.37 -16.80
N PHE A 468 -27.46 17.12 -16.08
CA PHE A 468 -26.37 18.07 -15.89
C PHE A 468 -25.50 18.28 -17.14
N LEU A 469 -25.45 17.31 -18.08
CA LEU A 469 -24.78 17.44 -19.39
C LEU A 469 -25.77 17.77 -20.52
N ALA A 470 -27.02 17.32 -20.43
CA ALA A 470 -28.00 17.41 -21.52
C ALA A 470 -28.17 18.83 -22.06
N LYS A 471 -28.06 19.85 -21.20
CA LYS A 471 -28.17 21.28 -21.57
C LYS A 471 -26.83 21.96 -21.84
N GLN A 472 -25.70 21.25 -21.70
CA GLN A 472 -24.38 21.80 -21.97
C GLN A 472 -24.08 21.73 -23.47
N PRO A 473 -23.34 22.72 -24.01
CA PRO A 473 -22.88 22.67 -25.38
C PRO A 473 -21.94 21.49 -25.60
N VAL A 474 -22.05 20.85 -26.76
CA VAL A 474 -21.10 19.82 -27.18
C VAL A 474 -19.70 20.41 -27.37
N ILE A 475 -18.66 19.64 -27.03
CA ILE A 475 -17.27 20.03 -27.26
C ILE A 475 -16.69 19.29 -28.46
N ILE A 476 -16.27 20.02 -29.49
CA ILE A 476 -15.55 19.50 -30.67
C ILE A 476 -14.28 20.32 -30.86
N GLY A 477 -13.11 19.68 -30.93
CA GLY A 477 -11.85 20.37 -31.13
C GLY A 477 -11.46 21.33 -30.00
N GLY A 478 -11.98 21.10 -28.79
CA GLY A 478 -11.78 21.94 -27.62
C GLY A 478 -12.74 23.12 -27.50
N GLU A 479 -13.65 23.29 -28.47
CA GLU A 479 -14.54 24.44 -28.56
C GLU A 479 -16.02 24.03 -28.37
N PRO A 480 -16.81 24.82 -27.63
CA PRO A 480 -18.25 24.61 -27.50
C PRO A 480 -18.97 24.86 -28.82
N GLN A 481 -19.97 24.03 -29.12
CA GLN A 481 -20.82 24.13 -30.30
C GLN A 481 -22.21 24.69 -29.95
N ASN A 482 -23.04 24.92 -30.96
CA ASN A 482 -24.39 25.47 -30.77
C ASN A 482 -25.37 24.42 -30.21
N GLU A 483 -25.19 23.17 -30.61
CA GLU A 483 -25.97 22.02 -30.19
C GLU A 483 -25.57 21.55 -28.79
N THR A 484 -26.52 20.93 -28.09
CA THR A 484 -26.32 20.44 -26.73
C THR A 484 -26.29 18.92 -26.68
N TYR A 485 -25.70 18.32 -25.64
CA TYR A 485 -25.61 16.85 -25.55
C TYR A 485 -26.98 16.15 -25.58
N GLY A 486 -28.05 16.83 -25.14
CA GLY A 486 -29.43 16.30 -25.21
C GLY A 486 -29.93 16.05 -26.63
N ASP A 487 -29.30 16.64 -27.65
CA ASP A 487 -29.71 16.55 -29.05
C ASP A 487 -29.14 15.31 -29.78
N PHE A 488 -28.37 14.45 -29.11
CA PHE A 488 -27.55 13.38 -29.74
C PHE A 488 -27.94 11.94 -29.35
N GLN A 489 -29.17 11.70 -28.90
CA GLN A 489 -29.63 10.33 -28.56
C GLN A 489 -29.43 9.31 -29.70
N PRO A 490 -29.73 9.62 -30.98
CA PRO A 490 -29.52 8.65 -32.07
C PRO A 490 -28.06 8.21 -32.23
N GLU A 491 -27.10 9.11 -32.02
CA GLU A 491 -25.67 8.81 -32.06
C GLU A 491 -25.21 8.03 -30.83
N ILE A 492 -25.78 8.32 -29.65
CA ILE A 492 -25.54 7.55 -28.42
C ILE A 492 -26.00 6.11 -28.59
N ASP A 493 -27.20 5.90 -29.14
CA ASP A 493 -27.74 4.56 -29.43
C ASP A 493 -26.83 3.81 -30.42
N MET A 494 -26.38 4.50 -31.48
CA MET A 494 -25.44 3.96 -32.47
C MET A 494 -24.09 3.57 -31.84
N PHE A 495 -23.58 4.41 -30.94
CA PHE A 495 -22.34 4.21 -30.20
C PHE A 495 -22.42 2.97 -29.29
N ILE A 496 -23.48 2.89 -28.47
CA ILE A 496 -23.71 1.77 -27.53
C ILE A 496 -23.79 0.45 -28.29
N LYS A 497 -24.56 0.42 -29.39
CA LYS A 497 -24.68 -0.76 -30.23
C LYS A 497 -23.32 -1.20 -30.78
N ALA A 498 -22.55 -0.28 -31.37
CA ALA A 498 -21.22 -0.56 -31.92
C ALA A 498 -20.24 -1.05 -30.85
N PHE A 499 -20.29 -0.47 -29.65
CA PHE A 499 -19.44 -0.84 -28.52
C PHE A 499 -19.71 -2.26 -28.02
N TYR A 500 -20.98 -2.61 -27.79
CA TYR A 500 -21.32 -3.96 -27.34
C TYR A 500 -21.14 -5.03 -28.40
N GLU A 501 -21.44 -4.75 -29.67
CA GLU A 501 -21.12 -5.68 -30.76
C GLU A 501 -19.60 -5.96 -30.82
N GLY A 502 -18.76 -4.93 -30.69
CA GLY A 502 -17.30 -5.10 -30.67
C GLY A 502 -16.79 -5.91 -29.47
N LEU A 503 -17.33 -5.69 -28.27
CA LEU A 503 -16.99 -6.48 -27.08
C LEU A 503 -17.39 -7.97 -27.24
N MET A 504 -18.50 -8.25 -27.91
CA MET A 504 -18.99 -9.61 -28.14
C MET A 504 -18.24 -10.37 -29.24
N GLU A 505 -17.79 -9.67 -30.28
CA GLU A 505 -16.96 -10.23 -31.36
C GLU A 505 -15.62 -10.72 -30.79
N GLY A 506 -14.98 -9.92 -29.93
CA GLY A 506 -13.75 -10.31 -29.25
C GLY A 506 -12.52 -10.37 -30.17
N ASP A 507 -11.52 -11.15 -29.75
CA ASP A 507 -10.26 -11.31 -30.49
C ASP A 507 -10.39 -12.24 -31.71
N ALA A 508 -9.29 -12.45 -32.44
CA ALA A 508 -9.25 -13.31 -33.62
C ALA A 508 -9.63 -14.79 -33.36
N SER A 509 -9.63 -15.24 -32.09
CA SER A 509 -10.06 -16.57 -31.67
C SER A 509 -11.43 -16.58 -30.97
N GLY A 510 -12.12 -15.44 -30.94
CA GLY A 510 -13.41 -15.27 -30.25
C GLY A 510 -13.28 -15.17 -28.73
N ARG A 511 -12.09 -14.88 -28.18
CA ARG A 511 -11.94 -14.55 -26.75
C ARG A 511 -12.56 -13.18 -26.49
N PRO A 512 -13.29 -12.99 -25.39
CA PRO A 512 -13.91 -11.72 -25.11
C PRO A 512 -12.87 -10.65 -24.79
N PHE A 513 -13.18 -9.40 -25.13
CA PHE A 513 -12.43 -8.27 -24.62
C PHE A 513 -12.84 -7.97 -23.18
N THR A 514 -11.89 -8.17 -22.28
CA THR A 514 -12.08 -7.91 -20.85
C THR A 514 -12.11 -6.42 -20.51
N PHE A 515 -11.46 -5.57 -21.32
CA PHE A 515 -11.34 -4.14 -21.08
C PHE A 515 -11.73 -3.32 -22.33
N PRO A 516 -12.26 -2.09 -22.15
CA PRO A 516 -12.64 -1.51 -20.87
C PRO A 516 -13.89 -2.18 -20.29
N ILE A 517 -13.98 -2.25 -18.97
CA ILE A 517 -15.14 -2.81 -18.27
C ILE A 517 -16.29 -1.80 -18.30
N PRO A 518 -17.45 -2.12 -18.89
CA PRO A 518 -18.61 -1.25 -18.87
C PRO A 518 -19.36 -1.29 -17.54
N THR A 519 -19.70 -0.10 -17.05
CA THR A 519 -20.59 0.09 -15.90
C THR A 519 -21.84 0.85 -16.34
N VAL A 520 -23.01 0.27 -16.06
CA VAL A 520 -24.33 0.81 -16.43
C VAL A 520 -25.09 1.15 -15.16
N SER A 521 -25.53 2.41 -15.06
CA SER A 521 -26.36 2.87 -13.96
C SER A 521 -27.83 2.60 -14.23
N ILE A 522 -28.48 1.88 -13.33
CA ILE A 522 -29.91 1.61 -13.39
C ILE A 522 -30.64 2.56 -12.44
N THR A 523 -31.41 3.47 -13.01
CA THR A 523 -32.24 4.46 -12.31
C THR A 523 -33.71 4.06 -12.29
N LYS A 524 -34.54 4.81 -11.55
CA LYS A 524 -36.00 4.57 -11.47
C LYS A 524 -36.70 4.73 -12.83
N ASP A 525 -36.16 5.57 -13.69
CA ASP A 525 -36.65 5.91 -15.02
C ASP A 525 -35.92 5.14 -16.14
N PHE A 526 -35.13 4.12 -15.80
CA PHE A 526 -34.42 3.30 -16.78
C PHE A 526 -35.42 2.62 -17.75
N ASP A 527 -35.24 2.85 -19.04
CA ASP A 527 -36.06 2.25 -20.09
C ASP A 527 -35.63 0.80 -20.37
N TRP A 528 -36.26 -0.13 -19.68
CA TRP A 528 -36.00 -1.57 -19.79
C TRP A 528 -36.32 -2.14 -21.18
N ASP A 529 -37.23 -1.52 -21.92
CA ASP A 529 -37.72 -2.04 -23.20
C ASP A 529 -37.12 -1.29 -24.40
N ASN A 530 -36.09 -0.48 -24.16
CA ASN A 530 -35.33 0.20 -25.20
C ASN A 530 -34.68 -0.82 -26.16
N PRO A 531 -35.09 -0.88 -27.44
CA PRO A 531 -34.56 -1.85 -28.40
C PRO A 531 -33.08 -1.62 -28.73
N ASN A 532 -32.57 -0.39 -28.52
CA ASN A 532 -31.17 -0.06 -28.78
C ASN A 532 -30.21 -0.71 -27.75
N LEU A 533 -30.75 -1.22 -26.63
CA LEU A 533 -29.99 -1.94 -25.60
C LEU A 533 -29.91 -3.46 -25.83
N ALA A 534 -30.48 -3.98 -26.93
CA ALA A 534 -30.49 -5.42 -27.21
C ALA A 534 -29.07 -6.04 -27.17
N ALA A 535 -28.08 -5.37 -27.79
CA ALA A 535 -26.68 -5.82 -27.80
C ALA A 535 -26.05 -5.83 -26.40
N MET A 536 -26.43 -4.89 -25.53
CA MET A 536 -25.96 -4.85 -24.13
C MET A 536 -26.47 -6.08 -23.36
N TRP A 537 -27.75 -6.40 -23.49
CA TRP A 537 -28.35 -7.55 -22.82
C TRP A 537 -27.81 -8.88 -23.36
N GLU A 538 -27.57 -8.98 -24.67
CA GLU A 538 -26.93 -10.16 -25.28
C GLU A 538 -25.51 -10.36 -24.74
N ALA A 539 -24.71 -9.29 -24.69
CA ALA A 539 -23.35 -9.37 -24.17
C ALA A 539 -23.32 -9.73 -22.66
N THR A 540 -24.30 -9.24 -21.90
CA THR A 540 -24.51 -9.59 -20.49
C THR A 540 -24.82 -11.07 -20.33
N ALA A 541 -25.75 -11.59 -21.13
CA ALA A 541 -26.18 -12.99 -21.09
C ALA A 541 -25.07 -13.96 -21.53
N LYS A 542 -24.26 -13.57 -22.53
CA LYS A 542 -23.21 -14.40 -23.12
C LYS A 542 -21.91 -14.43 -22.32
N TYR A 543 -21.44 -13.26 -21.88
CA TYR A 543 -20.12 -13.10 -21.25
C TYR A 543 -20.17 -12.48 -19.87
N GLY A 544 -21.29 -11.89 -19.47
CA GLY A 544 -21.40 -11.22 -18.17
C GLY A 544 -20.55 -9.96 -18.07
N ILE A 545 -20.23 -9.28 -19.18
CA ILE A 545 -19.27 -8.18 -19.22
C ILE A 545 -19.65 -6.95 -18.36
N ASN A 546 -20.95 -6.73 -18.13
CA ASN A 546 -21.45 -5.53 -17.48
C ASN A 546 -21.35 -5.57 -15.95
N TYR A 547 -21.01 -4.41 -15.40
CA TYR A 547 -21.36 -4.04 -14.04
C TYR A 547 -22.66 -3.24 -14.06
N PHE A 548 -23.56 -3.56 -13.14
CA PHE A 548 -24.78 -2.79 -12.93
C PHE A 548 -24.70 -2.07 -11.59
N SER A 549 -24.87 -0.76 -11.59
CA SER A 549 -25.03 0.06 -10.39
C SER A 549 -26.50 0.33 -10.13
N ASN A 550 -26.92 0.11 -8.88
CA ASN A 550 -28.29 0.30 -8.45
C ASN A 550 -28.52 1.72 -7.90
N PHE A 551 -29.32 2.50 -8.60
CA PHE A 551 -29.78 3.81 -8.16
C PHE A 551 -31.30 3.86 -7.90
N ILE A 552 -32.00 2.73 -7.96
CA ILE A 552 -33.45 2.66 -7.70
C ILE A 552 -33.76 2.96 -6.23
N HIS A 553 -33.01 2.34 -5.31
CA HIS A 553 -33.19 2.51 -3.85
C HIS A 553 -32.14 3.40 -3.19
N SER A 554 -31.36 4.12 -3.99
CA SER A 554 -30.32 5.01 -3.50
C SER A 554 -30.88 6.39 -3.18
N ASP A 555 -30.43 6.99 -2.07
CA ASP A 555 -30.65 8.41 -1.75
C ASP A 555 -29.78 9.35 -2.62
N MET A 556 -28.84 8.79 -3.39
CA MET A 556 -28.00 9.50 -4.35
C MET A 556 -28.46 9.19 -5.77
N SER A 557 -28.50 10.20 -6.63
CA SER A 557 -28.63 10.00 -8.08
C SER A 557 -27.26 9.68 -8.72
N PRO A 558 -27.21 9.07 -9.92
CA PRO A 558 -25.96 8.95 -10.67
C PRO A 558 -25.30 10.31 -10.91
N GLU A 559 -26.11 11.36 -11.01
CA GLU A 559 -25.66 12.74 -11.19
C GLU A 559 -24.96 13.28 -9.94
N ASP A 560 -25.44 12.97 -8.73
CA ASP A 560 -24.79 13.35 -7.48
C ASP A 560 -23.39 12.73 -7.37
N VAL A 561 -23.24 11.50 -7.86
CA VAL A 561 -21.95 10.79 -7.89
C VAL A 561 -21.04 11.36 -8.99
N ARG A 562 -21.57 11.66 -10.18
CA ARG A 562 -20.77 12.10 -11.35
C ARG A 562 -20.46 13.60 -11.36
N SER A 563 -21.29 14.45 -10.76
CA SER A 563 -21.11 15.91 -10.69
C SER A 563 -20.10 16.38 -9.62
N MET A 564 -19.50 15.44 -8.88
CA MET A 564 -18.46 15.68 -7.87
C MET A 564 -17.22 16.42 -8.41
N CYS A 565 -17.02 16.46 -9.74
CA CYS A 565 -15.93 17.20 -10.39
C CYS A 565 -16.12 18.73 -10.40
N CYS A 566 -17.32 19.23 -10.71
CA CYS A 566 -17.54 20.67 -10.96
C CYS A 566 -17.98 21.45 -9.71
N ARG A 567 -18.60 20.79 -8.72
CA ARG A 567 -19.20 21.44 -7.54
C ARG A 567 -19.08 20.58 -6.29
N LEU A 568 -17.86 20.27 -5.84
CA LEU A 568 -17.66 19.87 -4.45
C LEU A 568 -17.86 21.10 -3.53
N ARG A 569 -19.13 21.49 -3.36
CA ARG A 569 -19.65 22.31 -2.26
C ARG A 569 -20.38 21.45 -1.22
N LEU A 570 -20.22 20.13 -1.28
CA LEU A 570 -20.72 19.25 -0.23
C LEU A 570 -19.81 19.43 0.97
N SER A 571 -20.37 19.88 2.09
CA SER A 571 -19.63 19.89 3.34
C SER A 571 -19.24 18.45 3.68
N ASN A 572 -18.10 18.25 4.36
CA ASN A 572 -17.72 16.90 4.85
C ASN A 572 -18.89 16.26 5.64
N LYS A 573 -19.79 17.08 6.24
CA LYS A 573 -21.04 16.71 6.92
C LYS A 573 -22.11 16.03 6.07
N GLU A 574 -22.21 16.30 4.78
CA GLU A 574 -23.20 15.66 3.90
C GLU A 574 -22.68 14.34 3.32
N LEU A 575 -21.36 14.23 3.11
CA LEU A 575 -20.69 12.95 2.84
C LEU A 575 -20.74 12.01 4.06
N TYR A 576 -20.76 12.53 5.30
CA TYR A 576 -20.83 11.71 6.54
C TYR A 576 -22.10 10.86 6.68
N LYS A 577 -23.21 11.22 6.03
CA LYS A 577 -24.51 10.54 6.22
C LYS A 577 -24.87 9.52 5.15
N ARG A 578 -24.17 9.51 4.01
CA ARG A 578 -24.62 8.80 2.81
C ARG A 578 -23.81 7.52 2.62
N GLY A 579 -24.44 6.37 2.92
CA GLY A 579 -23.96 5.05 2.49
C GLY A 579 -24.26 4.81 1.01
N GLY A 580 -23.75 3.72 0.42
CA GLY A 580 -24.10 3.34 -0.95
C GLY A 580 -22.95 3.05 -1.89
N GLY A 581 -21.84 2.51 -1.38
CA GLY A 581 -20.73 1.98 -2.16
C GLY A 581 -20.33 2.76 -3.41
N LEU A 582 -19.48 3.78 -3.27
CA LEU A 582 -18.94 4.54 -4.40
C LEU A 582 -17.99 3.67 -5.26
N PHE A 583 -18.53 2.73 -6.04
CA PHE A 583 -17.84 2.10 -7.18
C PHE A 583 -18.10 2.92 -8.45
N GLY A 584 -18.01 4.25 -8.34
CA GLY A 584 -18.24 5.18 -9.43
C GLY A 584 -16.95 5.85 -9.86
N SER A 585 -16.68 5.83 -11.17
CA SER A 585 -15.60 6.55 -11.84
C SER A 585 -15.84 8.06 -11.85
N SER A 586 -16.21 8.64 -10.72
CA SER A 586 -16.48 10.07 -10.64
C SER A 586 -15.25 10.83 -11.14
N PRO A 587 -15.41 11.83 -12.00
CA PRO A 587 -14.26 12.49 -12.59
C PRO A 587 -13.39 13.15 -11.51
N LYS A 588 -12.08 12.99 -11.65
CA LYS A 588 -11.03 13.47 -10.73
C LYS A 588 -11.15 12.95 -9.30
N THR A 589 -11.75 11.79 -9.09
CA THR A 589 -11.76 11.05 -7.82
C THR A 589 -11.00 9.72 -7.96
N GLY A 590 -10.76 9.05 -6.85
CA GLY A 590 -10.02 7.78 -6.86
C GLY A 590 -9.64 7.34 -5.45
N SER A 591 -8.62 6.49 -5.33
CA SER A 591 -8.06 6.09 -4.04
C SER A 591 -6.56 6.36 -3.99
N ILE A 592 -6.09 6.92 -2.89
CA ILE A 592 -4.66 7.15 -2.65
C ILE A 592 -3.91 5.83 -2.40
N GLY A 593 -4.63 4.84 -1.88
CA GLY A 593 -4.11 3.58 -1.39
C GLY A 593 -5.21 2.80 -0.67
N VAL A 594 -5.06 1.47 -0.67
CA VAL A 594 -5.93 0.55 0.06
C VAL A 594 -5.11 -0.15 1.12
N VAL A 595 -5.59 -0.13 2.37
CA VAL A 595 -5.07 -0.95 3.46
C VAL A 595 -6.12 -1.99 3.85
N THR A 596 -5.80 -3.28 3.71
CA THR A 596 -6.74 -4.37 4.02
C THR A 596 -6.47 -4.96 5.39
N ILE A 597 -7.51 -5.04 6.23
CA ILE A 597 -7.47 -5.64 7.56
C ILE A 597 -7.81 -7.13 7.48
N ASP A 598 -6.94 -7.94 8.08
CA ASP A 598 -7.10 -9.38 8.29
C ASP A 598 -8.04 -9.64 9.48
N LEU A 599 -9.34 -9.81 9.22
CA LEU A 599 -10.32 -10.09 10.27
C LEU A 599 -10.18 -11.48 10.90
N PRO A 600 -9.89 -12.57 10.14
CA PRO A 600 -9.70 -13.91 10.70
C PRO A 600 -8.71 -13.94 11.85
N ARG A 601 -7.57 -13.26 11.68
CA ARG A 601 -6.57 -13.16 12.74
C ARG A 601 -7.05 -12.42 13.97
N ILE A 602 -7.89 -11.39 13.82
CA ILE A 602 -8.52 -10.71 14.97
C ILE A 602 -9.45 -11.69 15.67
N GLY A 603 -10.30 -12.38 14.92
CA GLY A 603 -11.22 -13.38 15.45
C GLY A 603 -10.50 -14.45 16.26
N PHE A 604 -9.44 -15.03 15.71
CA PHE A 604 -8.63 -16.06 16.35
C PHE A 604 -7.93 -15.59 17.64
N ASN A 605 -7.44 -14.35 17.67
CA ASN A 605 -6.68 -13.83 18.82
C ASN A 605 -7.57 -13.22 19.91
N SER A 606 -8.88 -13.13 19.68
CA SER A 606 -9.81 -12.48 20.60
C SER A 606 -10.62 -13.44 21.44
N LYS A 607 -10.77 -13.09 22.73
CA LYS A 607 -11.56 -13.87 23.69
C LYS A 607 -12.91 -13.24 24.03
N THR A 608 -13.04 -11.93 23.79
CA THR A 608 -14.25 -11.16 24.10
C THR A 608 -14.50 -10.14 23.00
N LYS A 609 -15.76 -9.68 22.86
CA LYS A 609 -16.11 -8.65 21.88
C LYS A 609 -15.32 -7.36 22.11
N THR A 610 -15.10 -6.98 23.37
CA THR A 610 -14.30 -5.81 23.73
C THR A 610 -12.87 -5.91 23.20
N ASP A 611 -12.23 -7.08 23.33
CA ASP A 611 -10.88 -7.30 22.79
C ASP A 611 -10.89 -7.28 21.25
N PHE A 612 -11.90 -7.88 20.61
CA PHE A 612 -12.05 -7.86 19.15
C PHE A 612 -12.09 -6.42 18.62
N PHE A 613 -12.99 -5.59 19.15
CA PHE A 613 -13.12 -4.20 18.72
C PHE A 613 -11.93 -3.32 19.10
N ALA A 614 -11.26 -3.60 20.23
CA ALA A 614 -10.03 -2.90 20.59
C ALA A 614 -8.91 -3.17 19.58
N ARG A 615 -8.72 -4.44 19.17
CA ARG A 615 -7.76 -4.83 18.13
C ARG A 615 -8.10 -4.24 16.78
N LEU A 616 -9.36 -4.38 16.34
CA LEU A 616 -9.82 -3.79 15.09
C LEU A 616 -9.60 -2.27 15.07
N GLY A 617 -10.00 -1.57 16.13
CA GLY A 617 -9.81 -0.13 16.25
C GLY A 617 -8.34 0.30 16.24
N HIS A 618 -7.46 -0.47 16.89
CA HIS A 618 -6.02 -0.23 16.84
C HIS A 618 -5.47 -0.38 15.41
N LEU A 619 -5.86 -1.44 14.69
CA LEU A 619 -5.41 -1.67 13.33
C LEU A 619 -5.94 -0.59 12.36
N MET A 620 -7.18 -0.16 12.52
CA MET A 620 -7.74 0.95 11.75
C MET A 620 -6.98 2.26 11.96
N ASN A 621 -6.53 2.55 13.18
CA ASN A 621 -5.71 3.75 13.44
C ASN A 621 -4.35 3.67 12.71
N LEU A 622 -3.72 2.52 12.68
CA LEU A 622 -2.47 2.31 11.93
C LEU A 622 -2.69 2.42 10.42
N ALA A 623 -3.82 1.90 9.91
CA ALA A 623 -4.20 2.05 8.51
C ALA A 623 -4.39 3.54 8.13
N LYS A 624 -5.05 4.32 9.00
CA LYS A 624 -5.16 5.78 8.87
C LYS A 624 -3.77 6.42 8.76
N GLU A 625 -2.89 6.17 9.72
CA GLU A 625 -1.54 6.74 9.72
C GLU A 625 -0.75 6.41 8.44
N SER A 626 -0.82 5.15 7.98
CA SER A 626 -0.18 4.72 6.73
C SER A 626 -0.69 5.49 5.51
N LEU A 627 -2.02 5.63 5.37
CA LEU A 627 -2.65 6.30 4.24
C LEU A 627 -2.36 7.81 4.24
N GLU A 628 -2.33 8.46 5.40
CA GLU A 628 -1.97 9.88 5.53
C GLU A 628 -0.50 10.15 5.19
N ILE A 629 0.41 9.27 5.62
CA ILE A 629 1.83 9.33 5.21
C ILE A 629 1.94 9.21 3.69
N LYS A 630 1.26 8.23 3.09
CA LYS A 630 1.28 8.03 1.64
C LYS A 630 0.74 9.25 0.89
N ARG A 631 -0.40 9.80 1.32
CA ARG A 631 -1.01 11.00 0.73
C ARG A 631 -0.03 12.18 0.73
N LYS A 632 0.59 12.46 1.87
CA LYS A 632 1.57 13.54 2.01
C LYS A 632 2.79 13.34 1.11
N ALA A 633 3.30 12.11 1.00
CA ALA A 633 4.42 11.79 0.13
C ALA A 633 4.06 11.99 -1.35
N LEU A 634 2.89 11.52 -1.78
CA LEU A 634 2.45 11.66 -3.16
C LEU A 634 2.20 13.12 -3.56
N ASP A 635 1.61 13.95 -2.70
CA ASP A 635 1.48 15.39 -2.97
C ASP A 635 2.86 16.07 -3.14
N ASP A 636 3.85 15.75 -2.30
CA ASP A 636 5.22 16.25 -2.42
C ASP A 636 5.89 15.80 -3.72
N PHE A 637 5.68 14.55 -4.12
CA PHE A 637 6.18 13.99 -5.38
C PHE A 637 5.53 14.63 -6.62
N MET A 638 4.24 14.95 -6.56
CA MET A 638 3.54 15.73 -7.60
C MET A 638 4.17 17.11 -7.76
N ASP A 639 4.43 17.82 -6.65
CA ASP A 639 5.04 19.14 -6.68
C ASP A 639 6.47 19.10 -7.24
N LYS A 640 7.24 18.05 -6.92
CA LYS A 640 8.57 17.75 -7.49
C LYS A 640 8.56 17.28 -8.94
N GLY A 641 7.38 17.01 -9.51
CA GLY A 641 7.22 16.64 -10.92
C GLY A 641 7.44 15.16 -11.25
N LEU A 642 7.27 14.25 -10.27
CA LEU A 642 7.41 12.80 -10.50
C LEU A 642 6.21 12.17 -11.24
N TYR A 643 5.03 12.79 -11.18
CA TYR A 643 3.83 12.36 -11.92
C TYR A 643 3.27 13.52 -12.76
N PRO A 644 3.99 13.92 -13.81
CA PRO A 644 3.70 15.15 -14.54
C PRO A 644 2.34 15.13 -15.25
N TYR A 645 1.85 13.97 -15.71
CA TYR A 645 0.55 13.90 -16.39
C TYR A 645 -0.62 13.98 -15.40
N SER A 646 -0.55 13.22 -14.30
CA SER A 646 -1.52 13.31 -13.20
C SER A 646 -1.57 14.73 -12.64
N ARG A 647 -0.43 15.39 -12.51
CA ARG A 647 -0.33 16.80 -12.07
C ARG A 647 -1.12 17.73 -13.00
N HIS A 648 -0.99 17.54 -14.31
CA HIS A 648 -1.70 18.34 -15.29
C HIS A 648 -3.23 18.21 -15.16
N TYR A 649 -3.75 16.98 -15.11
CA TYR A 649 -5.20 16.73 -15.06
C TYR A 649 -5.82 16.97 -13.67
N LEU A 650 -5.04 16.90 -12.58
CA LEU A 650 -5.49 17.18 -11.20
C LEU A 650 -5.20 18.61 -10.72
N GLN A 651 -4.68 19.48 -11.58
CA GLN A 651 -4.30 20.85 -11.21
C GLN A 651 -5.46 21.67 -10.62
N ASP A 652 -6.67 21.46 -11.13
CA ASP A 652 -7.85 22.18 -10.65
C ASP A 652 -8.30 21.68 -9.27
N VAL A 653 -8.10 20.39 -8.97
CA VAL A 653 -8.30 19.84 -7.62
C VAL A 653 -7.31 20.46 -6.64
N LYS A 654 -6.04 20.59 -7.03
CA LYS A 654 -5.01 21.26 -6.21
C LYS A 654 -5.39 22.70 -5.88
N LYS A 655 -5.90 23.47 -6.85
CA LYS A 655 -6.35 24.86 -6.61
C LYS A 655 -7.52 24.92 -5.62
N LEU A 656 -8.46 23.98 -5.70
CA LEU A 656 -9.68 23.98 -4.88
C LEU A 656 -9.46 23.42 -3.47
N ARG A 657 -8.61 22.39 -3.33
CA ARG A 657 -8.44 21.58 -2.11
C ARG A 657 -7.08 21.74 -1.45
N ASN A 658 -6.15 22.48 -2.07
CA ASN A 658 -4.74 22.55 -1.69
C ASN A 658 -4.00 21.20 -1.68
N SER A 659 -4.56 20.17 -2.30
CA SER A 659 -3.98 18.83 -2.49
C SER A 659 -4.39 18.32 -3.88
N TYR A 660 -3.48 17.69 -4.63
CA TYR A 660 -3.85 17.09 -5.93
C TYR A 660 -4.80 15.92 -5.73
N PHE A 661 -4.66 15.23 -4.59
CA PHE A 661 -5.46 14.08 -4.22
C PHE A 661 -6.60 14.41 -3.25
N GLY A 662 -6.97 15.69 -3.09
CA GLY A 662 -8.02 16.13 -2.14
C GLY A 662 -9.40 15.50 -2.39
N ASN A 663 -9.63 14.94 -3.58
CA ASN A 663 -10.84 14.20 -3.97
C ASN A 663 -10.65 12.67 -3.98
N HIS A 664 -9.46 12.16 -3.65
CA HIS A 664 -9.18 10.72 -3.57
C HIS A 664 -9.40 10.22 -2.14
N PHE A 665 -10.01 9.06 -2.00
CA PHE A 665 -10.26 8.40 -0.73
C PHE A 665 -9.01 7.73 -0.15
N SER A 666 -8.91 7.74 1.17
CA SER A 666 -8.05 6.87 1.97
C SER A 666 -8.85 5.58 2.25
N THR A 667 -8.52 4.49 1.57
CA THR A 667 -9.35 3.29 1.57
C THR A 667 -8.88 2.27 2.59
N ILE A 668 -9.78 1.84 3.46
CA ILE A 668 -9.54 0.75 4.39
C ILE A 668 -10.52 -0.37 4.03
N GLY A 669 -9.98 -1.53 3.74
CA GLY A 669 -10.75 -2.72 3.37
C GLY A 669 -10.64 -3.84 4.38
N ILE A 670 -11.40 -4.91 4.14
CA ILE A 670 -11.41 -6.11 4.99
C ILE A 670 -11.33 -7.39 4.17
N MET A 671 -10.85 -8.45 4.80
CA MET A 671 -10.81 -9.80 4.25
C MET A 671 -11.28 -10.80 5.31
N GLY A 672 -11.97 -11.88 4.88
CA GLY A 672 -12.25 -13.04 5.71
C GLY A 672 -13.25 -12.82 6.85
N MET A 673 -14.32 -12.03 6.65
CA MET A 673 -15.35 -11.87 7.69
C MET A 673 -15.91 -13.24 8.13
N ASN A 674 -16.19 -14.13 7.18
CA ASN A 674 -16.70 -15.47 7.48
C ASN A 674 -15.77 -16.25 8.42
N GLU A 675 -14.48 -16.31 8.09
CA GLU A 675 -13.50 -17.02 8.92
C GLU A 675 -13.22 -16.29 10.24
N ALA A 676 -13.36 -14.97 10.30
CA ALA A 676 -13.31 -14.23 11.56
C ALA A 676 -14.42 -14.65 12.53
N LEU A 677 -15.64 -14.83 12.03
CA LEU A 677 -16.77 -15.32 12.82
C LEU A 677 -16.54 -16.77 13.27
N LEU A 678 -16.07 -17.63 12.37
CA LEU A 678 -15.74 -19.03 12.72
C LEU A 678 -14.69 -19.10 13.84
N ASN A 679 -13.62 -18.32 13.74
CA ASN A 679 -12.55 -18.32 14.74
C ASN A 679 -12.97 -17.69 16.08
N PHE A 680 -13.96 -16.79 16.10
CA PHE A 680 -14.34 -16.04 17.31
C PHE A 680 -15.62 -16.54 17.98
N LEU A 681 -16.67 -16.79 17.19
CA LEU A 681 -17.98 -17.23 17.65
C LEU A 681 -18.22 -18.72 17.48
N ASN A 682 -17.39 -19.41 16.67
CA ASN A 682 -17.65 -20.77 16.22
C ASN A 682 -18.98 -20.90 15.43
N GLU A 683 -19.42 -19.80 14.82
CA GLU A 683 -20.55 -19.68 13.90
C GLU A 683 -20.10 -18.92 12.65
N ASP A 684 -20.68 -19.23 11.49
CA ASP A 684 -20.33 -18.59 10.22
C ASP A 684 -21.26 -17.42 9.86
N ILE A 685 -20.98 -16.72 8.77
CA ILE A 685 -21.74 -15.55 8.32
C ILE A 685 -23.18 -15.88 7.85
N THR A 686 -23.52 -17.16 7.71
CA THR A 686 -24.82 -17.63 7.20
C THR A 686 -25.84 -17.83 8.33
N THR A 687 -25.38 -17.81 9.59
CA THR A 687 -26.21 -17.82 10.79
C THR A 687 -26.76 -16.43 11.12
N GLU A 688 -27.89 -16.36 11.84
CA GLU A 688 -28.44 -15.08 12.30
C GLU A 688 -27.47 -14.35 13.27
N THR A 689 -26.84 -15.10 14.18
CA THR A 689 -25.85 -14.56 15.13
C THR A 689 -24.63 -14.01 14.41
N GLY A 690 -24.08 -14.78 13.46
CA GLY A 690 -22.91 -14.39 12.67
C GLY A 690 -23.19 -13.15 11.83
N ARG A 691 -24.34 -13.08 11.13
CA ARG A 691 -24.74 -11.86 10.38
C ARG A 691 -24.86 -10.64 11.27
N LYS A 692 -25.54 -10.77 12.42
CA LYS A 692 -25.68 -9.65 13.37
C LYS A 692 -24.32 -9.13 13.82
N PHE A 693 -23.37 -10.02 14.10
CA PHE A 693 -22.03 -9.61 14.50
C PHE A 693 -21.21 -9.02 13.33
N ALA A 694 -21.32 -9.55 12.12
CA ALA A 694 -20.71 -8.94 10.94
C ALA A 694 -21.22 -7.51 10.68
N ILE A 695 -22.53 -7.27 10.85
CA ILE A 695 -23.12 -5.93 10.79
C ILE A 695 -22.52 -5.02 11.87
N GLU A 696 -22.41 -5.51 13.12
CA GLU A 696 -21.81 -4.78 14.25
C GLU A 696 -20.34 -4.37 13.92
N ILE A 697 -19.58 -5.28 13.29
CA ILE A 697 -18.21 -5.01 12.84
C ILE A 697 -18.17 -3.90 11.78
N LEU A 698 -18.99 -4.01 10.73
CA LEU A 698 -19.05 -3.01 9.66
C LEU A 698 -19.48 -1.64 10.19
N ASP A 699 -20.46 -1.58 11.09
CA ASP A 699 -20.91 -0.33 11.70
C ASP A 699 -19.82 0.31 12.56
N PHE A 700 -19.12 -0.47 13.39
CA PHE A 700 -17.95 0.02 14.13
C PHE A 700 -16.89 0.62 13.21
N MET A 701 -16.60 -0.05 12.08
CA MET A 701 -15.62 0.46 11.11
C MET A 701 -16.09 1.76 10.48
N ARG A 702 -17.36 1.87 10.08
CA ARG A 702 -17.92 3.11 9.52
C ARG A 702 -17.83 4.28 10.50
N GLU A 703 -18.18 4.06 11.76
CA GLU A 703 -18.08 5.09 12.81
C GLU A 703 -16.63 5.57 12.99
N LYS A 704 -15.65 4.65 12.90
CA LYS A 704 -14.22 5.00 12.92
C LYS A 704 -13.81 5.81 11.70
N MET A 705 -14.26 5.46 10.49
CA MET A 705 -13.96 6.25 9.29
C MET A 705 -14.47 7.68 9.42
N ILE A 706 -15.70 7.88 9.92
CA ILE A 706 -16.26 9.22 10.13
C ILE A 706 -15.34 10.05 11.02
N LYS A 707 -14.88 9.48 12.15
CA LYS A 707 -13.93 10.13 13.05
C LYS A 707 -12.61 10.46 12.35
N PHE A 708 -12.07 9.56 11.53
CA PHE A 708 -10.84 9.81 10.77
C PHE A 708 -10.99 10.96 9.77
N GLN A 709 -12.13 11.05 9.09
CA GLN A 709 -12.42 12.17 8.19
C GLN A 709 -12.52 13.49 8.95
N GLU A 710 -13.17 13.51 10.12
CA GLU A 710 -13.26 14.69 10.98
C GLU A 710 -11.89 15.13 11.51
N GLU A 711 -11.05 14.17 11.92
CA GLU A 711 -9.70 14.41 12.45
C GLU A 711 -8.72 14.92 11.38
N THR A 712 -8.76 14.34 10.18
CA THR A 712 -7.74 14.59 9.13
C THR A 712 -8.19 15.61 8.09
N GLY A 713 -9.50 15.82 7.94
CA GLY A 713 -10.08 16.59 6.83
C GLY A 713 -10.08 15.88 5.48
N ASN A 714 -9.57 14.65 5.40
CA ASN A 714 -9.49 13.83 4.18
C ASN A 714 -10.68 12.87 4.06
N LEU A 715 -10.93 12.38 2.85
CA LEU A 715 -11.99 11.41 2.57
C LEU A 715 -11.53 9.99 2.91
N TYR A 716 -12.39 9.19 3.55
CA TYR A 716 -12.17 7.79 3.89
C TYR A 716 -13.35 6.95 3.43
N ASN A 717 -13.08 5.73 2.99
CA ASN A 717 -14.12 4.78 2.63
C ASN A 717 -13.81 3.37 3.11
N LEU A 718 -14.87 2.61 3.37
CA LEU A 718 -14.82 1.19 3.70
C LEU A 718 -15.02 0.38 2.43
N GLU A 719 -14.07 -0.48 2.10
CA GLU A 719 -14.08 -1.28 0.87
C GLU A 719 -14.21 -2.79 1.15
N ALA A 720 -15.04 -3.45 0.34
CA ALA A 720 -15.06 -4.90 0.21
C ALA A 720 -13.90 -5.32 -0.69
N THR A 721 -12.71 -5.50 -0.10
CA THR A 721 -11.49 -5.75 -0.86
C THR A 721 -11.66 -6.95 -1.81
N PRO A 722 -11.36 -6.80 -3.12
CA PRO A 722 -11.53 -7.88 -4.10
C PRO A 722 -10.67 -9.11 -3.82
N GLY A 723 -9.53 -8.95 -3.15
CA GLY A 723 -8.82 -10.07 -2.54
C GLY A 723 -8.21 -11.09 -3.49
N GLU A 724 -7.79 -10.70 -4.71
CA GLU A 724 -7.13 -11.61 -5.66
C GLU A 724 -5.90 -12.26 -5.00
N GLY A 725 -4.80 -11.54 -4.84
CA GLY A 725 -3.64 -12.08 -4.11
C GLY A 725 -3.84 -12.19 -2.60
N THR A 726 -4.54 -11.22 -1.99
CA THR A 726 -4.60 -11.03 -0.53
C THR A 726 -5.30 -12.18 0.20
N SER A 727 -6.40 -12.71 -0.35
CA SER A 727 -7.17 -13.81 0.26
C SER A 727 -6.29 -15.02 0.54
N TYR A 728 -5.54 -15.47 -0.45
CA TYR A 728 -4.62 -16.60 -0.33
C TYR A 728 -3.41 -16.27 0.53
N ARG A 729 -2.81 -15.09 0.32
CA ARG A 729 -1.58 -14.68 1.03
C ARG A 729 -1.80 -14.61 2.54
N GLN A 730 -2.85 -13.93 2.99
CA GLN A 730 -3.15 -13.79 4.42
C GLN A 730 -3.45 -15.15 5.06
N ALA A 731 -4.31 -15.95 4.44
CA ALA A 731 -4.66 -17.28 4.96
C ALA A 731 -3.44 -18.21 5.06
N LYS A 732 -2.56 -18.20 4.04
CA LYS A 732 -1.32 -18.98 4.06
C LYS A 732 -0.38 -18.53 5.19
N THR A 733 -0.10 -17.23 5.29
CA THR A 733 0.77 -16.70 6.35
C THR A 733 0.20 -16.96 7.75
N ASP A 734 -1.12 -16.91 7.88
CA ASP A 734 -1.80 -17.25 9.13
C ASP A 734 -1.68 -18.72 9.47
N LYS A 735 -1.91 -19.64 8.53
CA LYS A 735 -1.74 -21.07 8.76
C LYS A 735 -0.31 -21.45 9.15
N GLU A 736 0.68 -20.79 8.57
CA GLU A 736 2.09 -20.99 8.93
C GLU A 736 2.39 -20.57 10.37
N LYS A 737 1.73 -19.51 10.88
CA LYS A 737 1.97 -18.95 12.21
C LYS A 737 1.06 -19.53 13.30
N TYR A 738 -0.18 -19.83 12.93
CA TYR A 738 -1.26 -20.29 13.78
C TYR A 738 -1.89 -21.53 13.11
N PRO A 739 -1.31 -22.73 13.27
CA PRO A 739 -1.79 -23.92 12.56
C PRO A 739 -3.29 -24.22 12.77
N ASP A 740 -3.81 -23.88 13.95
CA ASP A 740 -5.19 -24.11 14.38
C ASP A 740 -6.18 -23.03 13.90
N ILE A 741 -5.72 -21.95 13.25
CA ILE A 741 -6.64 -20.91 12.74
C ILE A 741 -7.54 -21.50 11.65
N ILE A 742 -8.84 -21.21 11.71
CA ILE A 742 -9.80 -21.68 10.72
C ILE A 742 -9.66 -20.83 9.46
N THR A 743 -9.49 -21.49 8.31
CA THR A 743 -9.43 -20.89 6.97
C THR A 743 -10.40 -21.66 6.06
N ALA A 744 -10.79 -21.06 4.93
CA ALA A 744 -11.40 -21.83 3.84
C ALA A 744 -10.33 -22.56 3.02
N GLY A 745 -10.74 -23.42 2.10
CA GLY A 745 -9.84 -24.21 1.26
C GLY A 745 -9.29 -25.45 1.96
N THR A 746 -8.22 -25.99 1.39
CA THR A 746 -7.50 -27.13 1.94
C THR A 746 -6.34 -26.67 2.84
N SER A 747 -5.77 -27.59 3.62
CA SER A 747 -4.56 -27.32 4.40
C SER A 747 -3.37 -26.91 3.53
N GLU A 748 -3.30 -27.39 2.29
CA GLU A 748 -2.23 -27.06 1.34
C GLU A 748 -2.48 -25.72 0.62
N VAL A 749 -3.74 -25.41 0.34
CA VAL A 749 -4.15 -24.20 -0.38
C VAL A 749 -5.23 -23.47 0.40
N PRO A 750 -4.90 -22.87 1.55
CA PRO A 750 -5.86 -22.13 2.37
C PRO A 750 -6.17 -20.77 1.73
N TYR A 751 -7.41 -20.31 1.87
CA TYR A 751 -7.80 -18.96 1.45
C TYR A 751 -8.81 -18.36 2.43
N TYR A 752 -9.02 -17.05 2.35
CA TYR A 752 -10.08 -16.36 3.09
C TYR A 752 -11.21 -15.94 2.16
N THR A 753 -12.44 -16.06 2.64
CA THR A 753 -13.61 -15.61 1.90
C THR A 753 -13.49 -14.10 1.66
N ASN A 754 -13.77 -13.68 0.41
CA ASN A 754 -13.62 -12.29 0.02
C ASN A 754 -14.45 -11.36 0.93
N SER A 755 -13.78 -10.42 1.60
CA SER A 755 -14.41 -9.39 2.43
C SER A 755 -15.52 -9.90 3.36
N SER A 756 -16.80 -9.66 3.06
CA SER A 756 -17.97 -10.17 3.81
C SER A 756 -18.93 -11.00 2.97
N GLN A 757 -18.43 -11.58 1.87
CA GLN A 757 -19.18 -12.50 1.04
C GLN A 757 -19.55 -13.77 1.79
N LEU A 758 -20.54 -14.50 1.27
CA LEU A 758 -20.87 -15.84 1.74
C LEU A 758 -19.75 -16.83 1.37
N PRO A 759 -19.58 -17.94 2.12
CA PRO A 759 -18.74 -19.04 1.69
C PRO A 759 -19.13 -19.50 0.28
N VAL A 760 -18.14 -19.70 -0.59
CA VAL A 760 -18.40 -19.91 -2.03
C VAL A 760 -19.20 -21.17 -2.35
N GLY A 761 -19.21 -22.16 -1.46
CA GLY A 761 -19.98 -23.40 -1.60
C GLY A 761 -21.34 -23.39 -0.87
N PHE A 762 -21.79 -22.25 -0.32
CA PHE A 762 -22.94 -22.22 0.59
C PHE A 762 -24.31 -22.49 -0.09
N THR A 763 -24.62 -21.79 -1.17
CA THR A 763 -25.93 -21.89 -1.84
C THR A 763 -25.83 -21.65 -3.35
N ASP A 764 -26.74 -22.29 -4.09
CA ASP A 764 -27.02 -22.08 -5.51
C ASP A 764 -28.25 -21.20 -5.75
N ASP A 765 -28.94 -20.76 -4.68
CA ASP A 765 -30.08 -19.85 -4.77
C ASP A 765 -29.64 -18.37 -4.72
N ILE A 766 -29.85 -17.67 -5.84
CA ILE A 766 -29.56 -16.24 -6.00
C ILE A 766 -30.29 -15.39 -4.96
N PHE A 767 -31.58 -15.65 -4.71
CA PHE A 767 -32.39 -14.81 -3.81
C PHE A 767 -32.05 -15.07 -2.35
N GLN A 768 -31.73 -16.32 -1.99
CA GLN A 768 -31.17 -16.61 -0.67
C GLN A 768 -29.86 -15.86 -0.45
N ALA A 769 -28.94 -15.88 -1.43
CA ALA A 769 -27.68 -15.15 -1.32
C ALA A 769 -27.90 -13.63 -1.18
N LEU A 770 -28.81 -13.06 -1.96
CA LEU A 770 -29.18 -11.64 -1.90
C LEU A 770 -29.82 -11.26 -0.56
N ASP A 771 -30.75 -12.07 -0.04
CA ASP A 771 -31.40 -11.86 1.26
C ASP A 771 -30.36 -11.81 2.40
N LEU A 772 -29.33 -12.65 2.33
CA LEU A 772 -28.25 -12.69 3.34
C LEU A 772 -27.21 -11.59 3.18
N GLN A 773 -27.01 -11.08 1.96
CA GLN A 773 -25.94 -10.12 1.65
C GLN A 773 -26.41 -8.67 1.62
N ASN A 774 -27.69 -8.39 1.34
CA ASN A 774 -28.20 -7.01 1.18
C ASN A 774 -27.77 -6.08 2.31
N ASP A 775 -28.03 -6.48 3.56
CA ASP A 775 -27.77 -5.63 4.74
C ASP A 775 -26.29 -5.44 5.05
N LEU A 776 -25.43 -6.35 4.58
CA LEU A 776 -23.97 -6.23 4.68
C LEU A 776 -23.44 -5.31 3.59
N GLN A 777 -23.88 -5.51 2.34
CA GLN A 777 -23.31 -4.81 1.19
C GLN A 777 -23.61 -3.31 1.20
N ILE A 778 -24.77 -2.89 1.71
CA ILE A 778 -25.11 -1.46 1.86
C ILE A 778 -24.27 -0.71 2.91
N LYS A 779 -23.53 -1.43 3.77
CA LYS A 779 -22.67 -0.81 4.79
C LYS A 779 -21.35 -0.32 4.20
N TYR A 780 -20.91 -0.87 3.07
CA TYR A 780 -19.71 -0.37 2.40
C TYR A 780 -19.98 1.02 1.82
N THR A 781 -19.07 1.95 2.10
CA THR A 781 -19.10 3.32 1.58
C THR A 781 -18.17 3.49 0.38
N GLY A 782 -17.25 2.55 0.19
CA GLY A 782 -16.33 2.47 -0.94
C GLY A 782 -16.71 1.35 -1.91
N GLY A 783 -15.71 0.68 -2.48
CA GLY A 783 -15.98 -0.37 -3.45
C GLY A 783 -16.68 -1.58 -2.82
N THR A 784 -17.87 -1.95 -3.33
CA THR A 784 -18.46 -3.27 -3.15
C THR A 784 -19.15 -3.75 -4.42
N VAL A 785 -19.21 -5.07 -4.61
CA VAL A 785 -19.96 -5.75 -5.68
C VAL A 785 -20.34 -7.15 -5.21
N LEU A 786 -21.57 -7.59 -5.53
CA LEU A 786 -21.97 -8.99 -5.42
C LEU A 786 -21.91 -9.65 -6.80
N HIS A 787 -21.02 -10.62 -6.95
CA HIS A 787 -20.91 -11.40 -8.18
C HIS A 787 -21.89 -12.58 -8.17
N LEU A 788 -22.83 -12.58 -9.10
CA LEU A 788 -23.72 -13.71 -9.33
C LEU A 788 -23.06 -14.65 -10.34
N PHE A 789 -22.28 -15.60 -9.84
CA PHE A 789 -21.61 -16.64 -10.65
C PHE A 789 -22.64 -17.65 -11.16
N LEU A 790 -22.83 -17.71 -12.47
CA LEU A 790 -23.76 -18.58 -13.17
C LEU A 790 -22.97 -19.67 -13.90
N GLY A 791 -23.47 -20.90 -13.97
CA GLY A 791 -22.70 -22.00 -14.55
C GLY A 791 -22.57 -22.01 -16.07
N GLU A 792 -23.52 -21.41 -16.77
CA GLU A 792 -23.40 -21.21 -18.21
C GLU A 792 -24.11 -19.93 -18.64
N LYS A 793 -24.01 -19.62 -19.94
CA LYS A 793 -24.67 -18.46 -20.53
C LYS A 793 -26.18 -18.48 -20.26
N ILE A 794 -26.76 -17.30 -20.12
CA ILE A 794 -28.21 -17.16 -20.14
C ILE A 794 -28.66 -17.26 -21.60
N SER A 795 -29.55 -18.19 -21.91
CA SER A 795 -29.96 -18.47 -23.30
C SER A 795 -30.80 -17.36 -23.92
N ASP A 796 -31.66 -16.71 -23.13
CA ASP A 796 -32.46 -15.54 -23.53
C ASP A 796 -31.95 -14.26 -22.85
N PRO A 797 -31.46 -13.28 -23.61
CA PRO A 797 -31.07 -11.97 -23.08
C PRO A 797 -32.15 -11.27 -22.23
N ASN A 798 -33.45 -11.52 -22.50
CA ASN A 798 -34.53 -10.97 -21.69
C ASN A 798 -34.56 -11.55 -20.27
N MET A 799 -34.12 -12.79 -20.06
CA MET A 799 -33.98 -13.35 -18.71
C MET A 799 -32.91 -12.60 -17.92
N ALA A 800 -31.77 -12.24 -18.54
CA ALA A 800 -30.74 -11.42 -17.91
C ALA A 800 -31.30 -10.05 -17.51
N LYS A 801 -32.02 -9.40 -18.44
CA LYS A 801 -32.74 -8.14 -18.19
C LYS A 801 -33.68 -8.23 -16.99
N ASN A 802 -34.59 -9.21 -17.02
CA ASN A 802 -35.62 -9.38 -16.00
C ASN A 802 -35.02 -9.74 -14.63
N LEU A 803 -33.93 -10.51 -14.60
CA LEU A 803 -33.22 -10.82 -13.37
C LEU A 803 -32.61 -9.56 -12.74
N VAL A 804 -31.87 -8.74 -13.52
CA VAL A 804 -31.30 -7.48 -13.02
C VAL A 804 -32.42 -6.55 -12.52
N LYS A 805 -33.51 -6.40 -13.29
CA LYS A 805 -34.68 -5.61 -12.89
C LYS A 805 -35.26 -6.06 -11.56
N LYS A 806 -35.57 -7.36 -11.44
CA LYS A 806 -36.16 -7.95 -10.23
C LYS A 806 -35.25 -7.79 -9.00
N ILE A 807 -33.94 -7.93 -9.18
CA ILE A 807 -32.98 -7.74 -8.09
C ILE A 807 -32.98 -6.27 -7.64
N PHE A 808 -32.86 -5.32 -8.55
CA PHE A 808 -32.79 -3.90 -8.18
C PHE A 808 -34.13 -3.32 -7.72
N GLU A 809 -35.27 -3.89 -8.11
CA GLU A 809 -36.57 -3.54 -7.55
C GLU A 809 -36.74 -4.06 -6.11
N LYS A 810 -36.17 -5.22 -5.77
CA LYS A 810 -36.33 -5.84 -4.44
C LYS A 810 -35.25 -5.44 -3.43
N TYR A 811 -34.01 -5.22 -3.88
CA TYR A 811 -32.84 -5.06 -3.01
C TYR A 811 -32.12 -3.74 -3.20
N SER A 812 -31.41 -3.31 -2.16
CA SER A 812 -30.65 -2.06 -2.11
C SER A 812 -29.16 -2.25 -2.37
N LEU A 813 -28.71 -3.44 -2.77
CA LEU A 813 -27.29 -3.70 -3.05
C LEU A 813 -26.75 -2.70 -4.08
N PRO A 814 -25.59 -2.06 -3.83
CA PRO A 814 -25.05 -1.02 -4.72
C PRO A 814 -24.65 -1.52 -6.11
N TYR A 815 -24.01 -2.70 -6.19
CA TYR A 815 -23.50 -3.25 -7.44
C TYR A 815 -23.72 -4.76 -7.53
N ILE A 816 -24.09 -5.21 -8.73
CA ILE A 816 -24.10 -6.63 -9.09
C ILE A 816 -23.43 -6.86 -10.44
N THR A 817 -23.00 -8.10 -10.66
CA THR A 817 -22.65 -8.60 -11.99
C THR A 817 -23.31 -9.96 -12.21
N LEU A 818 -23.80 -10.23 -13.42
CA LEU A 818 -24.09 -11.60 -13.85
C LEU A 818 -22.81 -12.17 -14.45
N THR A 819 -22.34 -13.33 -13.98
CA THR A 819 -21.06 -13.92 -14.41
C THR A 819 -21.26 -15.36 -14.88
N PRO A 820 -21.59 -15.57 -16.17
CA PRO A 820 -21.55 -16.90 -16.78
C PRO A 820 -20.14 -17.49 -16.83
N THR A 821 -20.02 -18.80 -16.60
CA THR A 821 -18.84 -19.59 -16.96
C THR A 821 -18.96 -20.05 -18.42
N PHE A 822 -17.86 -19.93 -19.18
CA PHE A 822 -17.80 -20.33 -20.58
C PHE A 822 -16.39 -20.76 -20.97
N SER A 823 -16.25 -21.43 -22.12
CA SER A 823 -14.96 -21.95 -22.57
C SER A 823 -14.63 -21.49 -23.99
N ILE A 824 -13.35 -21.30 -24.29
CA ILE A 824 -12.87 -20.98 -25.64
C ILE A 824 -12.04 -22.16 -26.17
N CYS A 825 -12.48 -22.73 -27.29
CA CYS A 825 -11.79 -23.76 -28.04
C CYS A 825 -10.93 -23.12 -29.14
N PRO A 826 -9.68 -23.58 -29.37
CA PRO A 826 -8.85 -23.06 -30.46
C PRO A 826 -9.42 -23.34 -31.87
N THR A 827 -10.35 -24.28 -31.99
CA THR A 827 -10.98 -24.67 -33.26
C THR A 827 -12.41 -24.13 -33.39
N HIS A 828 -13.23 -24.30 -32.36
CA HIS A 828 -14.67 -23.98 -32.41
C HIS A 828 -15.01 -22.61 -31.80
N GLY A 829 -14.05 -21.92 -31.19
CA GLY A 829 -14.30 -20.66 -30.50
C GLY A 829 -15.14 -20.86 -29.24
N TYR A 830 -16.16 -20.02 -29.05
CA TYR A 830 -16.99 -19.99 -27.86
C TYR A 830 -17.79 -21.29 -27.63
N LEU A 831 -17.75 -21.79 -26.39
CA LEU A 831 -18.53 -22.91 -25.87
C LEU A 831 -19.26 -22.49 -24.59
N ALA A 832 -20.54 -22.82 -24.48
CA ALA A 832 -21.31 -22.55 -23.26
C ALA A 832 -20.89 -23.50 -22.14
N GLY A 833 -20.66 -22.94 -20.94
CA GLY A 833 -20.27 -23.69 -19.75
C GLY A 833 -18.79 -24.04 -19.66
N GLU A 834 -18.46 -24.79 -18.60
CA GLU A 834 -17.11 -25.25 -18.30
C GLU A 834 -16.72 -26.50 -19.11
N HIS A 835 -15.73 -26.35 -19.98
CA HIS A 835 -15.14 -27.43 -20.76
C HIS A 835 -13.63 -27.24 -20.75
N PHE A 836 -12.89 -28.07 -20.03
CA PHE A 836 -11.41 -28.09 -20.10
C PHE A 836 -10.89 -28.79 -21.36
N GLU A 837 -11.71 -29.66 -21.95
CA GLU A 837 -11.49 -30.29 -23.25
C GLU A 837 -12.71 -30.03 -24.14
N CYS A 838 -12.48 -29.68 -25.41
CA CYS A 838 -13.58 -29.38 -26.33
C CYS A 838 -14.44 -30.63 -26.60
N PRO A 839 -15.77 -30.58 -26.38
CA PRO A 839 -16.67 -31.70 -26.66
C PRO A 839 -16.98 -31.89 -28.15
N GLN A 840 -16.65 -30.89 -28.99
CA GLN A 840 -16.97 -30.88 -30.42
C GLN A 840 -15.78 -31.31 -31.30
N CYS A 841 -14.55 -31.27 -30.79
CA CYS A 841 -13.38 -31.66 -31.57
C CYS A 841 -13.28 -33.19 -31.69
N THR A 842 -13.14 -33.68 -32.92
CA THR A 842 -12.82 -35.10 -33.18
C THR A 842 -11.52 -35.53 -32.48
N VAL A 843 -10.53 -34.64 -32.44
CA VAL A 843 -9.32 -34.79 -31.63
C VAL A 843 -9.41 -33.79 -30.48
N LYS A 844 -9.62 -34.28 -29.26
CA LYS A 844 -9.77 -33.46 -28.05
C LYS A 844 -8.68 -32.39 -27.96
N GLN A 845 -9.11 -31.12 -27.91
CA GLN A 845 -8.24 -29.96 -27.74
C GLN A 845 -8.47 -29.36 -26.36
N PRO A 846 -7.42 -28.85 -25.69
CA PRO A 846 -7.58 -28.11 -24.45
C PRO A 846 -8.33 -26.80 -24.71
N CYS A 847 -9.22 -26.46 -23.78
CA CYS A 847 -10.01 -25.24 -23.81
C CYS A 847 -9.60 -24.29 -22.69
N GLU A 848 -9.68 -22.99 -22.96
CA GLU A 848 -9.52 -21.95 -21.95
C GLU A 848 -10.88 -21.75 -21.26
N VAL A 849 -10.96 -21.95 -19.94
CA VAL A 849 -12.21 -21.79 -19.19
C VAL A 849 -12.21 -20.40 -18.59
N TYR A 850 -13.16 -19.56 -18.96
CA TYR A 850 -13.27 -18.18 -18.52
C TYR A 850 -14.35 -18.04 -17.44
N SER A 851 -14.01 -17.28 -16.41
CA SER A 851 -14.94 -16.79 -15.40
C SER A 851 -14.42 -15.46 -14.84
N ARG A 852 -15.14 -14.84 -13.91
CA ARG A 852 -14.68 -13.61 -13.22
C ARG A 852 -13.87 -13.98 -11.98
N VAL A 853 -12.64 -13.49 -11.90
CA VAL A 853 -11.75 -13.82 -10.77
C VAL A 853 -12.13 -13.05 -9.50
N VAL A 854 -12.08 -11.72 -9.56
CA VAL A 854 -12.49 -10.81 -8.47
C VAL A 854 -13.17 -9.54 -8.96
N GLY A 855 -13.27 -9.39 -10.28
CA GLY A 855 -13.81 -8.18 -10.88
C GLY A 855 -13.67 -8.06 -12.39
N TYR A 856 -12.89 -8.92 -13.04
CA TYR A 856 -12.77 -8.98 -14.49
C TYR A 856 -12.63 -10.43 -14.94
N ILE A 857 -12.85 -10.69 -16.23
CA ILE A 857 -12.88 -12.04 -16.79
C ILE A 857 -11.49 -12.43 -17.29
N ARG A 858 -11.02 -13.63 -16.92
CA ARG A 858 -9.73 -14.21 -17.33
C ARG A 858 -9.83 -15.74 -17.30
N PRO A 859 -9.01 -16.49 -18.07
CA PRO A 859 -8.95 -17.94 -17.94
C PRO A 859 -8.62 -18.39 -16.51
N VAL A 860 -9.41 -19.32 -15.96
CA VAL A 860 -9.25 -19.92 -14.62
C VAL A 860 -7.87 -20.57 -14.48
N GLN A 861 -7.35 -21.14 -15.57
CA GLN A 861 -6.01 -21.74 -15.63
C GLN A 861 -4.89 -20.71 -15.32
N GLN A 862 -5.14 -19.42 -15.53
CA GLN A 862 -4.17 -18.34 -15.26
C GLN A 862 -4.36 -17.68 -13.89
N TRP A 863 -5.37 -18.11 -13.11
CA TRP A 863 -5.56 -17.58 -11.76
C TRP A 863 -4.50 -18.17 -10.82
N HIS A 864 -4.18 -17.47 -9.74
CA HIS A 864 -3.29 -18.03 -8.73
C HIS A 864 -3.99 -19.16 -7.96
N LYS A 865 -3.18 -20.02 -7.31
CA LYS A 865 -3.62 -21.26 -6.66
C LYS A 865 -4.82 -21.08 -5.71
N GLY A 866 -4.82 -20.02 -4.90
CA GLY A 866 -5.93 -19.74 -3.98
C GLY A 866 -7.26 -19.47 -4.69
N LYS A 867 -7.28 -18.66 -5.76
CA LYS A 867 -8.52 -18.43 -6.52
C LYS A 867 -8.93 -19.64 -7.35
N GLN A 868 -7.97 -20.48 -7.78
CA GLN A 868 -8.30 -21.77 -8.37
C GLN A 868 -8.94 -22.72 -7.36
N GLN A 869 -8.49 -22.71 -6.10
CA GLN A 869 -9.12 -23.50 -5.04
C GLN A 869 -10.52 -22.98 -4.69
N GLU A 870 -10.67 -21.66 -4.54
CA GLU A 870 -11.97 -21.03 -4.34
C GLU A 870 -12.95 -21.37 -5.47
N TYR A 871 -12.49 -21.33 -6.73
CA TYR A 871 -13.31 -21.68 -7.89
C TYR A 871 -13.79 -23.13 -7.85
N LYS A 872 -12.92 -24.08 -7.48
CA LYS A 872 -13.27 -25.51 -7.37
C LYS A 872 -14.33 -25.80 -6.31
N GLU A 873 -14.34 -25.02 -5.23
CA GLU A 873 -15.29 -25.18 -4.12
C GLU A 873 -16.59 -24.39 -4.34
N ARG A 874 -16.64 -23.56 -5.38
CA ARG A 874 -17.76 -22.66 -5.64
C ARG A 874 -18.98 -23.45 -6.10
N LYS A 875 -20.11 -23.17 -5.47
CA LYS A 875 -21.42 -23.56 -5.97
C LYS A 875 -21.95 -22.43 -6.85
N GLU A 876 -22.13 -22.71 -8.14
CA GLU A 876 -22.67 -21.74 -9.08
C GLU A 876 -24.18 -21.59 -8.87
N PHE A 877 -24.68 -20.38 -9.09
CA PHE A 877 -26.09 -20.09 -8.95
C PHE A 877 -26.88 -20.67 -10.13
N VAL A 878 -28.00 -21.31 -9.81
CA VAL A 878 -28.95 -21.82 -10.81
C VAL A 878 -30.05 -20.77 -10.98
N PRO A 879 -30.24 -20.22 -12.19
CA PRO A 879 -31.43 -19.42 -12.49
C PRO A 879 -32.66 -20.32 -12.34
N SER A 880 -33.40 -20.22 -11.24
CA SER A 880 -34.49 -21.15 -10.95
C SER A 880 -35.67 -21.01 -11.94
N GLU A 881 -36.41 -22.10 -12.15
CA GLU A 881 -37.69 -22.11 -12.90
C GLU A 881 -38.75 -21.16 -12.29
N GLN A 882 -38.55 -20.63 -11.08
CA GLN A 882 -39.41 -19.56 -10.52
C GLN A 882 -39.24 -18.20 -11.23
N VAL A 883 -38.25 -18.06 -12.12
CA VAL A 883 -38.20 -16.99 -13.12
C VAL A 883 -39.17 -17.25 -14.28
N ASN A 884 -39.51 -18.51 -14.57
CA ASN A 884 -40.50 -18.92 -15.56
C ASN A 884 -41.93 -18.99 -14.98
N GLY A 885 -42.11 -19.33 -13.70
CA GLY A 885 -43.40 -19.62 -13.07
C GLY A 885 -44.38 -18.44 -12.84
N VAL A 886 -44.08 -17.23 -13.31
CA VAL A 886 -45.01 -16.08 -13.27
C VAL A 886 -45.43 -15.62 -14.68
N LEU A 887 -44.97 -16.29 -15.74
CA LEU A 887 -45.38 -16.02 -17.12
C LEU A 887 -46.56 -16.87 -17.60
N GLU A 888 -47.02 -17.87 -16.82
CA GLU A 888 -48.26 -18.61 -17.11
C GLU A 888 -49.49 -18.02 -16.41
N LYS A 889 -49.86 -16.77 -16.73
CA LYS A 889 -51.26 -16.31 -16.71
C LYS A 889 -51.49 -15.24 -17.78
N VAL A 890 -51.20 -15.57 -19.03
CA VAL A 890 -51.91 -14.97 -20.16
C VAL A 890 -53.06 -15.93 -20.48
N PRO A 891 -54.33 -15.49 -20.48
CA PRO A 891 -55.44 -16.38 -20.81
C PRO A 891 -55.27 -16.90 -22.23
N ALA A 892 -55.38 -18.22 -22.39
CA ALA A 892 -55.43 -18.90 -23.68
C ALA A 892 -56.51 -18.24 -24.56
N GLY A 893 -56.07 -17.43 -25.52
CA GLY A 893 -56.96 -16.61 -26.35
C GLY A 893 -56.27 -15.69 -27.35
N ALA A 894 -54.95 -15.46 -27.25
CA ALA A 894 -54.23 -14.57 -28.15
C ALA A 894 -53.45 -15.26 -29.29
N GLU A 895 -53.48 -16.59 -29.38
CA GLU A 895 -52.83 -17.34 -30.48
C GLU A 895 -53.72 -17.51 -31.73
N ALA A 896 -55.00 -17.18 -31.66
CA ALA A 896 -55.93 -17.35 -32.78
C ALA A 896 -56.03 -16.15 -33.74
N MET A 897 -55.35 -15.03 -33.48
CA MET A 897 -55.39 -13.83 -34.35
C MET A 897 -54.13 -13.59 -35.18
N ALA A 898 -52.96 -14.10 -34.79
CA ALA A 898 -51.72 -13.90 -35.54
C ALA A 898 -51.60 -14.82 -36.78
N ASP A 899 -52.27 -15.97 -36.78
CA ASP A 899 -52.13 -16.98 -37.84
C ASP A 899 -53.09 -16.76 -39.04
N LYS A 900 -54.03 -15.81 -38.93
CA LYS A 900 -54.94 -15.42 -40.02
C LYS A 900 -54.40 -14.28 -40.89
N GLU A 901 -53.54 -13.40 -40.37
CA GLU A 901 -52.98 -12.28 -41.15
C GLU A 901 -51.74 -12.67 -41.97
N VAL A 902 -51.02 -13.73 -41.58
CA VAL A 902 -49.84 -14.22 -42.34
C VAL A 902 -50.23 -15.04 -43.58
N LYS A 903 -51.43 -15.62 -43.63
CA LYS A 903 -51.94 -16.35 -44.82
C LYS A 903 -52.72 -15.48 -45.82
N ALA A 904 -53.01 -14.22 -45.51
CA ALA A 904 -53.71 -13.30 -46.42
C ALA A 904 -52.76 -12.42 -47.27
N ILE A 905 -51.44 -12.47 -47.02
CA ILE A 905 -50.42 -11.70 -47.77
C ILE A 905 -49.64 -12.59 -48.77
N ALA A 906 -49.95 -13.88 -48.83
CA ALA A 906 -49.33 -14.84 -49.75
C ALA A 906 -50.35 -15.54 -50.69
N ALA A 907 -51.44 -14.85 -51.07
CA ALA A 907 -52.38 -15.27 -52.10
C ALA A 907 -52.70 -14.10 -53.06
#